data_AF-A0A953NEB6-F1
#
_entry.id   AF-A0A953NEB6-F1
#
_cell.length_a   1.000
_cell.length_b   1.000
_cell.length_c   1.000
_cell.angle_alpha   90.00
_cell.angle_beta   90.00
_cell.angle_gamma   90.00
#
_symmetry.space_group_name_H-M   'P 1'
#
loop_
_entity.id
_entity.type
_entity.pdbx_description
1 polymer ?
#
loop_
_entity_poly.entity_id
_entity_poly.type
_entity_poly.pdbx_seq_one_letter_code
_entity_poly.pdbx_strand_id
1 'polypeptide(L)'
;MKLKHYHLLPLATLIPLVASCNLSKKETESQKSNPSDSNISQQEGIKNETSKLTEKEEMRESDSKDRIDNKKTDSQSSKQTSKKDKDLANSKVDTQSPKKTDQKEKDPTNKEISQEKPENNNNNKPDIEKDNSTNEEDKLIEKIDKNQHFSGNKHFIPISQILKNTPYKVLQQTNDYKEALTNIDKYLRTGNHNNPIDFVNDIDQNKRDKFWEYTKNIGVYGNYGNNDTEKVDFFNPSISSNGMIKQKYLDEFSNDDIQGAQIINPDLSEVIKNNPFGFLPSNLSQLFYYASLDSISKLLKVKNIIDIKSQFDDTEGKFELLIKNNNHNKFHLSIDSKSNPELKKDDDFYRYIYDRSFMISINTFGWHWDPYSNDSKSGLKSNNGGGTMWVMDRIINPEAEAKGYWELLVATNIHVFGLRDTFDKSLYFNENISKRRESEWNAGFGYVNNANSERNLKYFMATRGGNTKLLNDQNYVKTQDNGSYYPAFSAYDQYLDAPYYTPRYYATGFYDSDAVAGAQNLEKYEQNPRIRSTKNAGADFVLLRLKIRKELLSTILPKLDEIIGTEQEKDWHIGVGKNELFNPIKTQFYGGYPVDVNEYFEPIYNKSPYFRFKYNKSTGGIINAQTRRIFKDNFQSLWVRYNKEENEDWNGYRDNYKKYEKPFIEGEHGMPKTVLAQHSQLYTYAPYDERFKLLGPGSSGSMAIDSSFNLIGINYLFTRDDHYKTYTNAISLMEGHSTYYDNFDGNLRTDIKNKLIKDNVTTVKINPKNN
;
A
#
# COMPACT_ATOMS: atom_id res chain seq x y z
N MET A 1 -49.19 6.40 24.00
CA MET A 1 -48.40 5.47 23.16
C MET A 1 -48.66 5.75 21.68
N LYS A 2 -47.65 6.24 20.94
CA LYS A 2 -47.60 6.32 19.45
C LYS A 2 -46.15 6.67 19.03
N LEU A 3 -45.79 6.41 17.77
CA LEU A 3 -44.42 6.51 17.23
C LEU A 3 -43.97 7.97 16.95
N LYS A 4 -42.64 8.16 16.89
CA LYS A 4 -41.86 8.95 15.90
C LYS A 4 -40.40 8.42 15.97
N HIS A 5 -39.81 7.83 14.92
CA HIS A 5 -39.32 8.42 13.66
C HIS A 5 -38.19 9.45 13.83
N TYR A 6 -37.00 9.07 13.34
CA TYR A 6 -35.87 9.93 12.97
C TYR A 6 -35.35 9.46 11.60
N HIS A 7 -34.75 10.37 10.82
CA HIS A 7 -34.40 10.13 9.42
C HIS A 7 -33.04 9.47 9.19
N LEU A 8 -32.93 8.74 8.08
CA LEU A 8 -31.69 8.21 7.50
C LEU A 8 -31.06 9.20 6.52
N LEU A 9 -29.72 9.25 6.52
CA LEU A 9 -28.87 9.62 5.39
C LEU A 9 -27.70 8.62 5.33
N PRO A 10 -27.07 8.38 4.16
CA PRO A 10 -26.41 7.11 3.87
C PRO A 10 -24.97 6.99 4.43
N LEU A 11 -24.66 5.82 4.99
CA LEU A 11 -23.29 5.36 5.20
C LEU A 11 -22.79 4.69 3.90
N ALA A 12 -21.69 5.20 3.34
CA ALA A 12 -20.82 4.37 2.51
C ALA A 12 -19.96 3.52 3.46
N THR A 13 -20.07 2.20 3.38
CA THR A 13 -19.31 1.25 4.22
C THR A 13 -18.62 0.23 3.33
N LEU A 14 -17.30 0.13 3.45
CA LEU A 14 -16.55 -1.02 2.93
C LEU A 14 -16.82 -2.21 3.84
N ILE A 15 -17.18 -3.35 3.26
CA ILE A 15 -17.44 -4.60 3.99
C ILE A 15 -16.59 -5.71 3.37
N PRO A 16 -15.58 -6.25 4.07
CA PRO A 16 -14.94 -7.52 3.70
C PRO A 16 -15.90 -8.67 4.04
N LEU A 17 -16.78 -9.02 3.09
CA LEU A 17 -17.91 -9.89 3.36
C LEU A 17 -17.52 -11.38 3.37
N VAL A 18 -17.26 -11.90 4.57
CA VAL A 18 -17.04 -13.34 4.82
C VAL A 18 -18.35 -14.10 4.56
N ALA A 19 -18.35 -14.97 3.56
CA ALA A 19 -19.52 -15.75 3.16
C ALA A 19 -19.22 -17.26 3.16
N SER A 20 -19.81 -17.99 4.11
CA SER A 20 -19.77 -19.46 4.18
C SER A 20 -21.20 -19.99 4.10
N CYS A 21 -21.54 -20.74 3.06
CA CYS A 21 -22.89 -21.29 2.86
C CYS A 21 -22.87 -22.80 2.66
N ASN A 22 -23.40 -23.53 3.63
CA ASN A 22 -23.75 -24.94 3.49
C ASN A 22 -25.14 -25.10 2.84
N LEU A 23 -25.28 -26.11 1.98
CA LEU A 23 -26.58 -26.58 1.48
C LEU A 23 -26.76 -28.06 1.83
N SER A 24 -27.69 -28.33 2.75
CA SER A 24 -28.08 -29.69 3.14
C SER A 24 -29.30 -30.17 2.35
N LYS A 25 -29.31 -31.44 1.92
CA LYS A 25 -30.57 -32.18 1.73
C LYS A 25 -30.39 -33.70 1.75
N LYS A 26 -31.00 -34.32 2.77
CA LYS A 26 -31.55 -35.69 2.86
C LYS A 26 -30.74 -36.87 2.31
N GLU A 27 -30.14 -37.60 3.25
CA GLU A 27 -30.61 -38.93 3.68
C GLU A 27 -31.20 -39.88 2.61
N THR A 28 -30.59 -41.05 2.47
CA THR A 28 -31.32 -42.32 2.32
C THR A 28 -30.49 -43.41 3.01
N GLU A 29 -31.14 -44.31 3.75
CA GLU A 29 -30.46 -45.29 4.61
C GLU A 29 -30.11 -46.59 3.88
N SER A 30 -28.94 -47.17 4.20
CA SER A 30 -28.87 -48.50 4.84
C SER A 30 -27.42 -48.90 5.14
N GLN A 31 -27.23 -49.74 6.16
CA GLN A 31 -25.93 -50.25 6.61
C GLN A 31 -25.69 -51.68 6.12
N LYS A 32 -24.42 -52.08 5.92
CA LYS A 32 -23.84 -53.28 6.57
C LYS A 32 -22.34 -53.53 6.34
N SER A 33 -21.70 -54.02 7.41
CA SER A 33 -20.52 -54.92 7.49
C SER A 33 -19.20 -54.63 6.74
N ASN A 34 -18.21 -54.19 7.53
CA ASN A 34 -16.78 -54.59 7.51
C ASN A 34 -16.59 -56.09 7.86
N PRO A 35 -15.35 -56.70 7.89
CA PRO A 35 -13.99 -56.26 7.48
C PRO A 35 -13.22 -57.32 6.60
N SER A 36 -11.87 -57.28 6.63
CA SER A 36 -10.83 -58.23 6.12
C SER A 36 -10.26 -57.96 4.70
N ASP A 37 -8.97 -58.19 4.39
CA ASP A 37 -7.76 -58.29 5.24
C ASP A 37 -6.44 -58.09 4.45
N SER A 38 -5.42 -57.48 5.09
CA SER A 38 -3.95 -57.65 4.92
C SER A 38 -3.22 -57.54 3.55
N ASN A 39 -1.96 -57.04 3.62
CA ASN A 39 -0.78 -57.45 2.81
C ASN A 39 -0.68 -57.08 1.29
N ILE A 40 0.49 -56.98 0.63
CA ILE A 40 1.91 -56.60 0.97
C ILE A 40 2.67 -56.34 -0.36
N SER A 41 3.71 -55.48 -0.38
CA SER A 41 4.76 -55.34 -1.44
C SER A 41 4.30 -54.92 -2.88
N GLN A 42 5.15 -54.67 -3.89
CA GLN A 42 6.47 -54.01 -4.07
C GLN A 42 6.69 -53.74 -5.58
N GLN A 43 7.58 -52.79 -5.92
CA GLN A 43 8.23 -52.66 -7.26
C GLN A 43 7.29 -52.49 -8.48
N GLU A 44 7.76 -52.36 -9.73
CA GLU A 44 8.71 -51.37 -10.27
C GLU A 44 8.21 -50.94 -11.67
N GLY A 45 8.79 -49.88 -12.27
CA GLY A 45 8.26 -49.30 -13.50
C GLY A 45 8.66 -50.03 -14.81
N ILE A 46 8.05 -49.64 -15.93
CA ILE A 46 8.61 -49.76 -17.29
C ILE A 46 7.94 -48.73 -18.24
N LYS A 47 8.61 -48.43 -19.35
CA LYS A 47 8.21 -47.42 -20.37
C LYS A 47 7.29 -48.00 -21.45
N ASN A 48 6.59 -47.11 -22.17
CA ASN A 48 6.33 -47.03 -23.63
C ASN A 48 5.16 -46.03 -23.81
N GLU A 49 5.19 -44.94 -24.58
CA GLU A 49 5.80 -44.55 -25.86
C GLU A 49 4.98 -44.93 -27.12
N THR A 50 4.52 -43.88 -27.82
CA THR A 50 3.95 -43.81 -29.19
C THR A 50 2.76 -44.68 -29.62
N SER A 51 1.67 -44.01 -30.04
CA SER A 51 1.23 -44.03 -31.46
C SER A 51 0.28 -42.87 -31.77
N LYS A 52 0.41 -42.24 -32.96
CA LYS A 52 -0.62 -41.34 -33.53
C LYS A 52 -1.60 -42.16 -34.38
N LEU A 53 -2.82 -41.66 -34.55
CA LEU A 53 -3.59 -41.78 -35.81
C LEU A 53 -4.60 -40.63 -35.92
N THR A 54 -5.12 -40.40 -37.12
CA THR A 54 -5.88 -39.20 -37.52
C THR A 54 -6.99 -39.55 -38.52
N GLU A 55 -7.84 -38.55 -38.79
CA GLU A 55 -8.79 -38.42 -39.90
C GLU A 55 -10.26 -38.83 -39.68
N LYS A 56 -11.13 -37.80 -39.84
CA LYS A 56 -12.30 -37.75 -40.75
C LYS A 56 -13.58 -38.54 -40.45
N GLU A 57 -14.77 -38.10 -40.91
CA GLU A 57 -15.30 -36.74 -41.23
C GLU A 57 -16.84 -36.87 -41.35
N GLU A 58 -17.53 -35.82 -41.82
CA GLU A 58 -18.93 -35.81 -42.28
C GLU A 58 -20.04 -36.08 -41.23
N MET A 59 -21.29 -35.68 -41.44
CA MET A 59 -21.87 -34.42 -41.99
C MET A 59 -23.39 -34.49 -41.76
N ARG A 60 -24.07 -33.36 -41.52
CA ARG A 60 -25.44 -33.12 -42.04
C ARG A 60 -25.92 -31.69 -41.77
N GLU A 61 -26.26 -31.01 -42.85
CA GLU A 61 -26.94 -29.72 -42.86
C GLU A 61 -28.46 -29.90 -42.96
N SER A 62 -29.21 -28.91 -42.47
CA SER A 62 -30.35 -28.28 -43.17
C SER A 62 -30.81 -27.07 -42.33
N ASP A 63 -30.57 -25.82 -42.73
CA ASP A 63 -31.39 -24.99 -43.67
C ASP A 63 -32.77 -24.59 -43.03
N SER A 64 -33.33 -23.37 -43.18
CA SER A 64 -33.05 -22.32 -44.16
C SER A 64 -33.66 -20.92 -43.84
N LYS A 65 -33.00 -19.82 -44.29
CA LYS A 65 -33.57 -18.58 -44.92
C LYS A 65 -34.56 -17.72 -44.07
N ASP A 66 -34.91 -16.45 -44.31
CA ASP A 66 -34.62 -15.31 -45.25
C ASP A 66 -35.08 -14.02 -44.47
N ARG A 67 -34.79 -12.72 -44.68
CA ARG A 67 -34.17 -11.76 -45.65
C ARG A 67 -33.57 -10.57 -44.83
N ILE A 68 -32.60 -9.72 -45.22
CA ILE A 68 -32.30 -8.88 -46.41
C ILE A 68 -32.98 -7.47 -46.42
N ASP A 69 -32.11 -6.45 -46.44
CA ASP A 69 -32.20 -5.06 -46.97
C ASP A 69 -32.67 -3.79 -46.21
N ASN A 70 -31.68 -2.90 -45.99
CA ASN A 70 -31.57 -1.48 -46.45
C ASN A 70 -32.66 -0.41 -46.13
N LYS A 71 -32.30 0.63 -45.33
CA LYS A 71 -31.89 1.97 -45.83
C LYS A 71 -31.49 3.02 -44.75
N LYS A 72 -30.82 4.10 -45.20
CA LYS A 72 -30.57 5.36 -44.46
C LYS A 72 -31.80 6.30 -44.52
N THR A 73 -31.96 7.22 -43.55
CA THR A 73 -31.81 8.69 -43.72
C THR A 73 -32.08 9.49 -42.42
N ASP A 74 -31.14 10.38 -42.08
CA ASP A 74 -31.26 11.82 -41.74
C ASP A 74 -32.23 12.38 -40.65
N SER A 75 -31.60 13.11 -39.70
CA SER A 75 -31.99 14.37 -39.02
C SER A 75 -33.45 14.88 -39.01
N GLN A 76 -33.96 15.44 -37.91
CA GLN A 76 -33.66 16.83 -37.48
C GLN A 76 -34.09 17.17 -36.03
N SER A 77 -33.66 18.34 -35.54
CA SER A 77 -34.04 18.88 -34.23
C SER A 77 -35.39 19.59 -34.21
N SER A 78 -36.02 19.69 -33.04
CA SER A 78 -36.68 20.95 -32.65
C SER A 78 -36.61 21.20 -31.14
N LYS A 79 -36.38 22.46 -30.76
CA LYS A 79 -36.74 23.02 -29.45
C LYS A 79 -37.98 23.86 -29.66
N GLN A 80 -38.93 23.84 -28.73
CA GLN A 80 -39.65 25.08 -28.41
C GLN A 80 -40.12 25.14 -26.95
N THR A 81 -40.04 26.33 -26.39
CA THR A 81 -40.41 26.69 -25.01
C THR A 81 -41.76 27.40 -25.00
N SER A 82 -42.56 27.19 -23.96
CA SER A 82 -43.60 28.15 -23.56
C SER A 82 -43.15 28.97 -22.34
N LYS A 83 -43.54 30.25 -22.36
CA LYS A 83 -43.48 31.24 -21.27
C LYS A 83 -44.95 31.53 -20.86
N LYS A 84 -45.34 32.33 -19.85
CA LYS A 84 -44.69 33.41 -19.06
C LYS A 84 -45.61 33.81 -17.88
N ASP A 85 -45.12 34.69 -16.99
CA ASP A 85 -45.90 35.72 -16.24
C ASP A 85 -46.91 35.23 -15.15
N LYS A 86 -47.22 35.97 -14.05
CA LYS A 86 -46.76 37.31 -13.58
C LYS A 86 -47.06 37.63 -12.09
N ASP A 87 -46.52 38.78 -11.64
CA ASP A 87 -46.93 39.69 -10.54
C ASP A 87 -46.84 39.14 -9.08
N LEU A 88 -46.19 39.81 -8.09
CA LEU A 88 -46.36 41.16 -7.46
C LEU A 88 -47.62 41.29 -6.58
N ALA A 89 -47.63 41.91 -5.38
CA ALA A 89 -46.58 42.45 -4.49
C ALA A 89 -47.17 42.78 -3.08
N ASN A 90 -46.40 43.44 -2.20
CA ASN A 90 -46.81 44.06 -0.90
C ASN A 90 -47.19 43.10 0.26
N SER A 91 -47.23 43.48 1.54
CA SER A 91 -46.51 44.46 2.42
C SER A 91 -47.06 44.29 3.87
N LYS A 92 -46.61 44.90 4.98
CA LYS A 92 -45.56 45.87 5.37
C LYS A 92 -45.46 45.89 6.93
N VAL A 93 -44.35 46.37 7.52
CA VAL A 93 -44.28 47.01 8.88
C VAL A 93 -44.58 46.07 10.09
N ASP A 94 -44.14 46.30 11.34
CA ASP A 94 -42.91 46.89 11.94
C ASP A 94 -42.97 46.63 13.49
N THR A 95 -42.01 47.14 14.26
CA THR A 95 -42.07 47.51 15.70
C THR A 95 -42.12 46.45 16.82
N GLN A 96 -41.05 46.50 17.63
CA GLN A 96 -41.05 46.63 19.11
C GLN A 96 -41.21 45.42 20.05
N SER A 97 -40.17 45.26 20.88
CA SER A 97 -40.13 44.72 22.26
C SER A 97 -40.80 45.70 23.26
N PRO A 98 -40.65 45.63 24.61
CA PRO A 98 -40.13 44.59 25.51
C PRO A 98 -41.01 44.35 26.79
N LYS A 99 -40.59 43.43 27.68
CA LYS A 99 -40.57 43.50 29.19
C LYS A 99 -40.39 42.08 29.80
N LYS A 100 -39.49 41.87 30.78
CA LYS A 100 -39.67 41.95 32.27
C LYS A 100 -40.74 40.97 32.82
N THR A 101 -40.68 40.39 34.01
CA THR A 101 -39.93 40.61 35.30
C THR A 101 -39.96 39.27 36.08
N ASP A 102 -39.18 38.93 37.12
CA ASP A 102 -37.88 39.34 37.73
C ASP A 102 -37.58 38.30 38.88
N GLN A 103 -36.56 38.51 39.73
CA GLN A 103 -36.25 37.81 41.02
C GLN A 103 -35.47 36.47 40.91
N LYS A 104 -34.25 36.29 41.47
CA LYS A 104 -33.71 36.42 42.87
C LYS A 104 -34.02 35.19 43.74
N GLU A 105 -33.18 34.69 44.65
CA GLU A 105 -31.92 35.14 45.30
C GLU A 105 -31.19 33.87 45.88
N LYS A 106 -29.86 33.70 45.97
CA LYS A 106 -28.86 34.39 46.82
C LYS A 106 -27.41 33.99 46.49
N ASP A 107 -26.48 34.91 46.77
CA ASP A 107 -25.03 34.71 47.02
C ASP A 107 -24.77 34.89 48.55
N PRO A 108 -23.56 35.01 49.16
CA PRO A 108 -22.19 35.29 48.66
C PRO A 108 -21.17 34.16 49.05
N THR A 109 -19.82 34.25 49.09
CA THR A 109 -18.70 35.25 49.14
C THR A 109 -17.40 34.47 48.77
N ASN A 110 -16.15 34.92 48.53
CA ASN A 110 -15.32 36.15 48.39
C ASN A 110 -13.92 35.64 47.87
N LYS A 111 -12.90 36.37 47.41
CA LYS A 111 -12.61 37.77 46.97
C LYS A 111 -11.37 37.67 46.02
N GLU A 112 -11.35 38.34 44.87
CA GLU A 112 -10.68 39.64 44.56
C GLU A 112 -9.12 39.72 44.55
N ILE A 113 -8.59 40.18 43.39
CA ILE A 113 -7.56 41.25 43.21
C ILE A 113 -6.08 40.89 43.58
N SER A 114 -5.00 41.33 42.92
CA SER A 114 -4.74 42.31 41.81
C SER A 114 -3.62 41.84 40.85
N GLN A 115 -3.43 42.56 39.74
CA GLN A 115 -2.20 42.55 38.92
C GLN A 115 -1.11 43.43 39.55
N GLU A 116 0.18 43.14 39.30
CA GLU A 116 1.22 44.18 39.21
C GLU A 116 2.46 43.73 38.40
N LYS A 117 3.23 44.70 37.89
CA LYS A 117 4.55 44.55 37.26
C LYS A 117 5.64 45.11 38.19
N PRO A 118 6.90 44.70 38.01
CA PRO A 118 8.00 45.65 38.06
C PRO A 118 8.90 45.62 36.80
N GLU A 119 9.85 46.55 36.73
CA GLU A 119 10.72 46.80 35.56
C GLU A 119 12.21 46.52 35.83
N ASN A 120 13.05 46.76 34.81
CA ASN A 120 14.50 46.49 34.77
C ASN A 120 15.33 47.14 35.90
N ASN A 121 16.44 46.49 36.28
CA ASN A 121 17.77 47.10 36.04
C ASN A 121 18.95 46.11 36.01
N ASN A 122 20.08 46.58 35.47
CA ASN A 122 21.29 45.78 35.19
C ASN A 122 22.20 45.58 36.41
N ASN A 123 23.01 44.50 36.44
CA ASN A 123 24.46 44.61 36.17
C ASN A 123 25.27 43.30 36.20
N ASN A 124 26.47 43.39 35.61
CA ASN A 124 27.66 42.52 35.74
C ASN A 124 27.65 41.11 35.10
N LYS A 125 28.26 41.06 33.92
CA LYS A 125 29.03 39.92 33.39
C LYS A 125 30.33 39.75 34.20
N PRO A 126 30.99 38.57 34.18
CA PRO A 126 32.09 38.42 33.21
C PRO A 126 32.05 37.10 32.41
N ASP A 127 32.87 37.05 31.36
CA ASP A 127 32.95 35.95 30.39
C ASP A 127 33.77 34.74 30.85
N ILE A 128 33.42 33.56 30.30
CA ILE A 128 34.31 32.47 29.88
C ILE A 128 33.58 31.68 28.78
N GLU A 129 34.34 31.13 27.82
CA GLU A 129 33.84 30.67 26.52
C GLU A 129 33.09 29.33 26.53
N LYS A 130 32.14 29.17 25.60
CA LYS A 130 31.74 27.89 24.99
C LYS A 130 31.34 28.07 23.53
N ASP A 131 31.69 27.09 22.70
CA ASP A 131 31.39 27.08 21.26
C ASP A 131 29.89 27.09 20.95
N ASN A 132 29.51 27.91 19.97
CA ASN A 132 28.22 27.81 19.29
C ASN A 132 28.35 26.95 18.03
N SER A 133 28.12 25.64 18.16
CA SER A 133 27.88 24.73 17.03
C SER A 133 26.41 24.28 17.00
N THR A 134 25.48 25.23 16.96
CA THR A 134 24.06 24.95 16.69
C THR A 134 23.90 24.66 15.20
N ASN A 135 23.72 23.38 14.85
CA ASN A 135 23.47 22.98 13.47
C ASN A 135 22.17 23.58 12.92
N GLU A 136 22.20 23.98 11.65
CA GLU A 136 21.06 24.55 10.93
C GLU A 136 20.21 23.45 10.29
N GLU A 137 18.99 23.21 10.78
CA GLU A 137 18.02 22.35 10.08
C GLU A 137 16.54 22.77 10.31
N ASP A 138 16.22 23.32 11.49
CA ASP A 138 14.84 23.63 11.94
C ASP A 138 14.14 24.88 11.32
N LYS A 139 14.59 25.38 10.15
CA LYS A 139 14.00 26.61 9.52
C LYS A 139 13.79 26.55 8.01
N LEU A 140 13.27 25.43 7.50
CA LEU A 140 12.93 25.27 6.08
C LEU A 140 11.56 25.86 5.66
N ILE A 141 11.25 27.08 6.11
CA ILE A 141 10.23 27.98 5.52
C ILE A 141 10.85 29.37 5.35
N GLU A 142 11.78 29.48 4.40
CA GLU A 142 12.32 30.79 3.99
C GLU A 142 11.29 31.60 3.18
N LYS A 143 11.50 32.92 3.16
CA LYS A 143 10.65 33.86 2.41
C LYS A 143 10.82 33.61 0.92
N ILE A 144 9.76 33.17 0.25
CA ILE A 144 9.70 33.13 -1.22
C ILE A 144 9.87 34.55 -1.74
N ASP A 145 11.04 34.84 -2.33
CA ASP A 145 11.30 36.10 -3.02
C ASP A 145 10.41 36.19 -4.27
N LYS A 146 9.74 37.33 -4.44
CA LYS A 146 8.63 37.48 -5.40
C LYS A 146 9.07 37.90 -6.80
N ASN A 147 10.35 38.17 -7.02
CA ASN A 147 10.85 38.86 -8.22
C ASN A 147 11.81 38.02 -9.10
N GLN A 148 11.53 36.73 -9.31
CA GLN A 148 12.12 35.97 -10.43
C GLN A 148 11.03 35.38 -11.33
N HIS A 149 11.01 35.84 -12.59
CA HIS A 149 10.26 35.20 -13.67
C HIS A 149 10.99 33.91 -14.10
N PHE A 150 10.77 32.83 -13.37
CA PHE A 150 11.30 31.50 -13.72
C PHE A 150 10.66 30.97 -15.00
N SER A 151 11.47 30.50 -15.96
CA SER A 151 11.01 30.07 -17.29
C SER A 151 11.00 28.55 -17.48
N GLY A 152 9.81 27.94 -17.41
CA GLY A 152 9.52 26.62 -17.98
C GLY A 152 9.67 25.40 -17.05
N ASN A 153 8.86 24.38 -17.32
CA ASN A 153 8.93 23.05 -16.68
C ASN A 153 9.58 21.98 -17.58
N LYS A 154 9.92 22.34 -18.83
CA LYS A 154 10.55 21.50 -19.86
C LYS A 154 11.90 22.12 -20.23
N HIS A 155 12.93 21.30 -20.40
CA HIS A 155 14.29 21.67 -20.82
C HIS A 155 15.04 22.74 -19.98
N PHE A 156 14.94 22.69 -18.65
CA PHE A 156 15.50 23.73 -17.77
C PHE A 156 16.64 23.26 -16.85
N ILE A 157 16.88 21.96 -16.67
CA ILE A 157 17.94 21.44 -15.76
C ILE A 157 19.04 20.76 -16.58
N PRO A 158 20.34 21.03 -16.36
CA PRO A 158 21.41 20.28 -17.01
C PRO A 158 21.39 18.78 -16.65
N ILE A 159 21.61 17.88 -17.62
CA ILE A 159 21.64 16.41 -17.36
C ILE A 159 22.55 16.05 -16.18
N SER A 160 23.75 16.63 -16.08
CA SER A 160 24.70 16.39 -14.98
C SER A 160 24.22 16.82 -13.58
N GLN A 161 23.13 17.58 -13.49
CA GLN A 161 22.42 17.95 -12.26
C GLN A 161 21.19 17.06 -12.03
N ILE A 162 20.53 16.59 -13.10
CA ILE A 162 19.47 15.57 -13.00
C ILE A 162 20.06 14.27 -12.42
N LEU A 163 21.14 13.76 -13.02
CA LEU A 163 21.83 12.51 -12.62
C LEU A 163 22.45 12.53 -11.19
N LYS A 164 22.35 13.66 -10.47
CA LYS A 164 22.82 13.82 -9.08
C LYS A 164 21.70 14.09 -8.08
N ASN A 165 20.45 14.20 -8.54
CA ASN A 165 19.29 14.52 -7.72
C ASN A 165 18.32 13.34 -7.67
N THR A 166 17.60 13.19 -6.56
CA THR A 166 16.44 12.30 -6.50
C THR A 166 15.29 12.89 -7.36
N PRO A 167 14.32 12.07 -7.81
CA PRO A 167 13.16 12.57 -8.54
C PRO A 167 12.40 13.67 -7.80
N TYR A 168 12.33 13.57 -6.46
CA TYR A 168 11.71 14.62 -5.64
C TYR A 168 12.45 15.96 -5.73
N LYS A 169 13.80 15.96 -5.65
CA LYS A 169 14.60 17.17 -5.83
C LYS A 169 14.48 17.76 -7.24
N VAL A 170 14.28 16.93 -8.27
CA VAL A 170 14.00 17.42 -9.63
C VAL A 170 12.62 18.07 -9.71
N LEU A 171 11.58 17.43 -9.15
CA LEU A 171 10.22 17.98 -9.10
C LEU A 171 10.17 19.36 -8.41
N GLN A 172 10.85 19.49 -7.27
CA GLN A 172 10.95 20.74 -6.49
C GLN A 172 11.52 21.92 -7.28
N GLN A 173 12.31 21.68 -8.33
CA GLN A 173 12.88 22.74 -9.16
C GLN A 173 11.89 23.30 -10.20
N THR A 174 10.80 22.57 -10.52
CA THR A 174 9.76 23.02 -11.48
C THR A 174 8.97 24.23 -10.97
N ASN A 175 8.36 25.00 -11.89
CA ASN A 175 7.42 26.07 -11.53
C ASN A 175 6.09 25.50 -11.04
N ASP A 176 5.58 24.47 -11.73
CA ASP A 176 4.30 23.81 -11.43
C ASP A 176 4.20 23.38 -9.95
N TYR A 177 5.30 22.90 -9.37
CA TYR A 177 5.40 22.51 -7.96
C TYR A 177 5.41 23.73 -7.01
N LYS A 178 6.22 24.75 -7.30
CA LYS A 178 6.37 25.96 -6.47
C LYS A 178 5.08 26.77 -6.41
N GLU A 179 4.40 26.92 -7.55
CA GLU A 179 3.11 27.58 -7.62
C GLU A 179 2.03 26.76 -6.89
N ALA A 180 2.00 25.44 -7.09
CA ALA A 180 1.03 24.58 -6.42
C ALA A 180 1.18 24.58 -4.89
N LEU A 181 2.40 24.58 -4.34
CA LEU A 181 2.65 24.75 -2.90
C LEU A 181 2.09 26.08 -2.38
N THR A 182 2.34 27.18 -3.11
CA THR A 182 1.85 28.51 -2.72
C THR A 182 0.32 28.58 -2.77
N ASN A 183 -0.29 27.95 -3.77
CA ASN A 183 -1.73 27.93 -3.96
C ASN A 183 -2.45 27.00 -2.97
N ILE A 184 -1.91 25.82 -2.63
CA ILE A 184 -2.55 24.91 -1.67
C ILE A 184 -2.55 25.49 -0.24
N ASP A 185 -1.45 26.11 0.23
CA ASP A 185 -1.42 26.74 1.57
C ASP A 185 -2.43 27.89 1.66
N LYS A 186 -2.42 28.80 0.66
CA LYS A 186 -3.40 29.88 0.57
C LYS A 186 -4.83 29.35 0.53
N TYR A 187 -5.09 28.30 -0.25
CA TYR A 187 -6.41 27.69 -0.36
C TYR A 187 -6.87 27.07 0.96
N LEU A 188 -6.00 26.33 1.65
CA LEU A 188 -6.32 25.75 2.95
C LEU A 188 -6.58 26.81 4.03
N ARG A 189 -5.86 27.94 4.01
CA ARG A 189 -6.01 29.01 5.02
C ARG A 189 -7.14 30.00 4.76
N THR A 190 -7.60 30.17 3.52
CA THR A 190 -8.58 31.21 3.14
C THR A 190 -9.72 30.74 2.24
N GLY A 191 -9.74 29.47 1.84
CA GLY A 191 -10.65 28.94 0.83
C GLY A 191 -12.12 28.85 1.24
N ASN A 192 -12.45 28.97 2.54
CA ASN A 192 -13.82 29.01 3.03
C ASN A 192 -14.27 30.45 3.32
N HIS A 193 -14.51 31.24 2.27
CA HIS A 193 -14.96 32.64 2.38
C HIS A 193 -13.99 33.52 3.21
N ASN A 194 -12.68 33.41 2.93
CA ASN A 194 -11.55 33.98 3.69
C ASN A 194 -11.24 33.32 5.04
N ASN A 195 -11.95 32.25 5.42
CA ASN A 195 -11.64 31.42 6.58
C ASN A 195 -10.90 30.12 6.15
N PRO A 196 -10.26 29.40 7.10
CA PRO A 196 -9.66 28.11 6.83
C PRO A 196 -10.64 27.05 6.32
N ILE A 197 -10.12 26.04 5.62
CA ILE A 197 -10.84 24.84 5.20
C ILE A 197 -10.93 23.86 6.37
N ASP A 198 -12.10 23.23 6.51
CA ASP A 198 -12.36 22.14 7.47
C ASP A 198 -13.02 20.97 6.72
N PHE A 199 -12.26 19.90 6.47
CA PHE A 199 -12.73 18.66 5.85
C PHE A 199 -13.30 17.64 6.86
N VAL A 200 -13.32 17.95 8.16
CA VAL A 200 -13.95 17.12 9.19
C VAL A 200 -15.45 17.45 9.28
N ASN A 201 -15.79 18.74 9.33
CA ASN A 201 -17.16 19.21 9.59
C ASN A 201 -17.86 19.81 8.35
N ASP A 202 -17.13 20.34 7.36
CA ASP A 202 -17.71 21.13 6.26
C ASP A 202 -17.24 20.62 4.87
N ILE A 203 -17.69 19.41 4.54
CA ILE A 203 -17.35 18.66 3.31
C ILE A 203 -18.25 19.09 2.14
N ASP A 204 -17.65 19.66 1.09
CA ASP A 204 -18.27 19.92 -0.21
C ASP A 204 -17.36 19.47 -1.38
N GLN A 205 -17.98 19.10 -2.50
CA GLN A 205 -17.33 18.70 -3.76
C GLN A 205 -16.35 19.76 -4.26
N ASN A 206 -16.78 21.02 -4.34
CA ASN A 206 -15.97 22.11 -4.94
C ASN A 206 -14.70 22.39 -4.13
N LYS A 207 -14.72 22.09 -2.82
CA LYS A 207 -13.55 22.20 -1.94
C LYS A 207 -12.53 21.10 -2.23
N ARG A 208 -13.02 19.86 -2.30
CA ARG A 208 -12.18 18.67 -2.58
C ARG A 208 -11.57 18.74 -3.97
N ASP A 209 -12.33 19.21 -4.96
CA ASP A 209 -11.84 19.34 -6.34
C ASP A 209 -10.70 20.37 -6.46
N LYS A 210 -10.81 21.52 -5.77
CA LYS A 210 -9.72 22.52 -5.68
C LYS A 210 -8.50 22.00 -4.93
N PHE A 211 -8.69 21.21 -3.88
CA PHE A 211 -7.58 20.54 -3.18
C PHE A 211 -6.79 19.65 -4.15
N TRP A 212 -7.48 18.82 -4.92
CA TRP A 212 -6.84 17.97 -5.95
C TRP A 212 -6.23 18.77 -7.10
N GLU A 213 -6.83 19.90 -7.47
CA GLU A 213 -6.32 20.77 -8.53
C GLU A 213 -4.88 21.26 -8.22
N TYR A 214 -4.55 21.51 -6.96
CA TYR A 214 -3.19 21.91 -6.56
C TYR A 214 -2.28 20.69 -6.27
N THR A 215 -2.75 19.68 -5.53
CA THR A 215 -1.87 18.56 -5.12
C THR A 215 -1.37 17.70 -6.29
N LYS A 216 -2.05 17.72 -7.44
CA LYS A 216 -1.62 17.02 -8.68
C LYS A 216 -0.22 17.41 -9.17
N ASN A 217 0.29 18.58 -8.79
CA ASN A 217 1.65 19.03 -9.13
C ASN A 217 2.67 18.80 -7.99
N ILE A 218 2.21 18.39 -6.81
CA ILE A 218 3.02 18.21 -5.59
C ILE A 218 3.32 16.72 -5.36
N GLY A 219 2.33 15.85 -5.59
CA GLY A 219 2.43 14.40 -5.39
C GLY A 219 2.43 13.94 -3.93
N VAL A 220 2.31 14.85 -2.95
CA VAL A 220 2.28 14.56 -1.51
C VAL A 220 1.21 15.41 -0.81
N TYR A 221 0.55 14.85 0.21
CA TYR A 221 -0.38 15.54 1.11
C TYR A 221 -0.41 14.88 2.50
N GLY A 222 -1.34 15.30 3.36
CA GLY A 222 -1.60 14.68 4.67
C GLY A 222 -0.99 15.43 5.87
N ASN A 223 -0.06 16.36 5.61
CA ASN A 223 0.72 17.06 6.64
C ASN A 223 0.64 18.60 6.55
N TYR A 224 -0.22 19.15 5.71
CA TYR A 224 -0.47 20.59 5.68
C TYR A 224 -1.06 21.06 7.01
N GLY A 225 -0.52 22.12 7.61
CA GLY A 225 -1.02 22.69 8.86
C GLY A 225 0.07 22.86 9.92
N ASN A 226 0.06 24.00 10.61
CA ASN A 226 1.11 24.42 11.53
C ASN A 226 1.03 23.71 12.90
N ASN A 227 -0.14 23.16 13.23
CA ASN A 227 -0.44 22.49 14.48
C ASN A 227 -1.35 21.28 14.21
N ASP A 228 -1.57 20.45 15.22
CA ASP A 228 -2.30 19.19 15.08
C ASP A 228 -3.80 19.36 14.76
N THR A 229 -4.40 20.51 15.08
CA THR A 229 -5.77 20.86 14.66
C THR A 229 -5.81 21.24 13.18
N GLU A 230 -4.95 22.16 12.72
CA GLU A 230 -4.83 22.50 11.29
C GLU A 230 -4.55 21.26 10.44
N LYS A 231 -3.70 20.33 10.90
CA LYS A 231 -3.41 19.07 10.19
C LYS A 231 -4.61 18.14 10.08
N VAL A 232 -5.51 18.15 11.05
CA VAL A 232 -6.76 17.39 11.02
C VAL A 232 -7.78 18.06 10.09
N ASP A 233 -7.97 19.37 10.23
CA ASP A 233 -8.97 20.14 9.48
C ASP A 233 -8.63 20.22 7.99
N PHE A 234 -7.33 20.33 7.64
CA PHE A 234 -6.85 20.38 6.25
C PHE A 234 -6.75 19.01 5.57
N PHE A 235 -7.08 17.91 6.25
CA PHE A 235 -7.00 16.56 5.69
C PHE A 235 -8.23 16.20 4.85
N ASN A 236 -8.11 16.25 3.53
CA ASN A 236 -9.10 15.66 2.62
C ASN A 236 -9.01 14.12 2.69
N PRO A 237 -10.04 13.39 3.19
CA PRO A 237 -9.96 11.95 3.40
C PRO A 237 -10.34 11.12 2.16
N SER A 238 -10.73 11.77 1.06
CA SER A 238 -10.99 11.10 -0.22
C SER A 238 -9.68 10.85 -1.00
N ILE A 239 -9.79 10.14 -2.13
CA ILE A 239 -8.69 9.95 -3.09
C ILE A 239 -9.21 10.22 -4.50
N SER A 240 -8.53 11.08 -5.26
CA SER A 240 -8.92 11.39 -6.65
C SER A 240 -7.77 11.13 -7.63
N SER A 241 -8.05 10.38 -8.69
CA SER A 241 -7.15 10.17 -9.83
C SER A 241 -6.80 11.45 -10.60
N ASN A 242 -7.57 12.53 -10.41
CA ASN A 242 -7.25 13.87 -10.91
C ASN A 242 -6.25 14.63 -10.02
N GLY A 243 -6.14 14.25 -8.74
CA GLY A 243 -5.20 14.80 -7.77
C GLY A 243 -3.85 14.08 -7.71
N MET A 244 -3.70 12.99 -8.47
CA MET A 244 -2.46 12.22 -8.58
C MET A 244 -1.49 12.89 -9.55
N ILE A 245 -0.22 13.04 -9.15
CA ILE A 245 0.83 13.48 -10.05
C ILE A 245 1.13 12.37 -11.06
N LYS A 246 1.45 12.75 -12.29
CA LYS A 246 1.81 11.84 -13.39
C LYS A 246 3.17 12.24 -13.94
N GLN A 247 3.89 11.26 -14.46
CA GLN A 247 5.15 11.48 -15.17
C GLN A 247 4.97 12.41 -16.37
N LYS A 248 6.08 13.02 -16.79
CA LYS A 248 6.16 13.91 -17.94
C LYS A 248 7.18 13.33 -18.90
N TYR A 249 6.84 13.30 -20.18
CA TYR A 249 7.66 12.75 -21.27
C TYR A 249 7.84 13.82 -22.35
N LEU A 250 8.75 13.59 -23.28
CA LEU A 250 8.79 14.38 -24.52
C LEU A 250 7.51 14.18 -25.34
N ASP A 251 7.23 15.14 -26.21
CA ASP A 251 6.18 15.01 -27.21
C ASP A 251 6.53 13.92 -28.23
N GLU A 252 5.52 13.28 -28.80
CA GLU A 252 5.69 12.17 -29.74
C GLU A 252 6.00 12.64 -31.19
N PHE A 253 6.54 11.70 -31.97
CA PHE A 253 6.73 11.82 -33.42
C PHE A 253 6.20 10.60 -34.17
N SER A 254 5.92 10.77 -35.46
CA SER A 254 5.50 9.72 -36.38
C SER A 254 6.66 9.21 -37.23
N ASN A 255 6.53 8.04 -37.87
CA ASN A 255 7.56 7.51 -38.77
C ASN A 255 7.88 8.48 -39.94
N ASP A 256 6.91 9.28 -40.38
CA ASP A 256 7.10 10.28 -41.43
C ASP A 256 7.91 11.50 -40.94
N ASP A 257 7.87 11.82 -39.64
CA ASP A 257 8.74 12.85 -39.05
C ASP A 257 10.23 12.44 -39.10
N ILE A 258 10.54 11.14 -39.18
CA ILE A 258 11.93 10.63 -39.30
C ILE A 258 12.50 10.83 -40.71
N GLN A 259 11.65 11.02 -41.74
CA GLN A 259 12.12 11.14 -43.13
C GLN A 259 13.16 12.26 -43.30
N GLY A 260 14.33 11.92 -43.84
CA GLY A 260 15.46 12.82 -44.03
C GLY A 260 16.33 13.07 -42.79
N ALA A 261 16.12 12.36 -41.67
CA ALA A 261 16.94 12.48 -40.48
C ALA A 261 18.30 11.79 -40.61
N GLN A 262 19.35 12.45 -40.10
CA GLN A 262 20.67 11.84 -39.93
C GLN A 262 20.67 10.92 -38.71
N ILE A 263 20.98 9.62 -38.90
CA ILE A 263 21.13 8.67 -37.80
C ILE A 263 22.35 9.05 -36.93
N ILE A 264 22.18 9.03 -35.61
CA ILE A 264 23.25 9.23 -34.62
C ILE A 264 23.23 8.12 -33.57
N ASN A 265 24.42 7.60 -33.24
CA ASN A 265 24.61 6.50 -32.28
C ASN A 265 25.57 6.91 -31.14
N PRO A 266 25.18 7.83 -30.24
CA PRO A 266 25.94 8.11 -29.02
C PRO A 266 25.75 7.00 -27.99
N ASP A 267 26.77 6.75 -27.16
CA ASP A 267 26.62 5.90 -25.98
C ASP A 267 25.77 6.63 -24.91
N LEU A 268 24.76 5.93 -24.40
CA LEU A 268 23.84 6.41 -23.36
C LEU A 268 23.86 5.52 -22.11
N SER A 269 24.74 4.51 -22.02
CA SER A 269 24.74 3.50 -20.95
C SER A 269 24.87 4.13 -19.56
N GLU A 270 25.86 5.00 -19.35
CA GLU A 270 26.02 5.74 -18.09
C GLU A 270 24.94 6.82 -17.86
N VAL A 271 24.16 7.23 -18.88
CA VAL A 271 23.01 8.12 -18.68
C VAL A 271 21.79 7.33 -18.18
N ILE A 272 21.56 6.13 -18.73
CA ILE A 272 20.47 5.23 -18.35
C ILE A 272 20.71 4.67 -16.95
N LYS A 273 21.89 4.11 -16.71
CA LYS A 273 22.33 3.51 -15.43
C LYS A 273 22.29 4.46 -14.23
N ASN A 274 22.53 5.75 -14.46
CA ASN A 274 22.47 6.78 -13.43
C ASN A 274 21.17 7.61 -13.48
N ASN A 275 20.17 7.23 -14.30
CA ASN A 275 18.91 7.95 -14.43
C ASN A 275 18.10 7.85 -13.11
N PRO A 276 17.83 8.98 -12.42
CA PRO A 276 17.06 8.94 -11.17
C PRO A 276 15.60 8.51 -11.37
N PHE A 277 15.07 8.60 -12.59
CA PHE A 277 13.71 8.14 -12.91
C PHE A 277 13.63 6.63 -13.16
N GLY A 278 14.76 5.94 -13.32
CA GLY A 278 14.85 4.51 -13.59
C GLY A 278 15.24 4.14 -15.03
N PHE A 279 15.19 2.84 -15.32
CA PHE A 279 15.90 2.23 -16.44
C PHE A 279 15.02 1.92 -17.66
N LEU A 280 13.76 2.37 -17.67
CA LEU A 280 12.85 2.20 -18.80
C LEU A 280 13.07 3.24 -19.92
N PRO A 281 12.71 2.92 -21.17
CA PRO A 281 12.54 3.90 -22.25
C PRO A 281 11.72 5.14 -21.87
N SER A 282 10.57 4.98 -21.20
CA SER A 282 9.75 6.10 -20.69
C SER A 282 10.51 6.98 -19.70
N ASN A 283 11.32 6.38 -18.81
CA ASN A 283 12.15 7.11 -17.86
C ASN A 283 13.30 7.87 -18.55
N LEU A 284 13.79 7.40 -19.70
CA LEU A 284 14.75 8.12 -20.53
C LEU A 284 14.09 9.32 -21.24
N SER A 285 12.85 9.17 -21.75
CA SER A 285 12.06 10.30 -22.23
C SER A 285 11.82 11.34 -21.13
N GLN A 286 11.50 10.91 -19.92
CA GLN A 286 11.32 11.76 -18.76
C GLN A 286 12.60 12.51 -18.36
N LEU A 287 13.76 11.85 -18.40
CA LEU A 287 15.06 12.53 -18.20
C LEU A 287 15.24 13.63 -19.24
N PHE A 288 14.97 13.34 -20.53
CA PHE A 288 15.11 14.32 -21.60
C PHE A 288 14.07 15.47 -21.55
N TYR A 289 12.89 15.23 -20.99
CA TYR A 289 11.88 16.27 -20.75
C TYR A 289 12.41 17.37 -19.82
N TYR A 290 13.06 17.00 -18.71
CA TYR A 290 13.65 17.98 -17.78
C TYR A 290 15.00 18.53 -18.28
N ALA A 291 15.75 17.73 -19.04
CA ALA A 291 17.10 18.04 -19.52
C ALA A 291 17.16 19.28 -20.43
N SER A 292 18.04 20.24 -20.12
CA SER A 292 18.23 21.44 -20.94
C SER A 292 18.89 21.12 -22.28
N LEU A 293 18.41 21.78 -23.35
CA LEU A 293 18.85 21.53 -24.74
C LEU A 293 20.37 21.68 -24.91
N ASP A 294 21.02 22.58 -24.19
CA ASP A 294 22.48 22.74 -24.15
C ASP A 294 23.23 21.52 -23.59
N SER A 295 22.64 20.82 -22.62
CA SER A 295 23.23 19.61 -22.04
C SER A 295 23.00 18.38 -22.92
N ILE A 296 21.84 18.31 -23.59
CA ILE A 296 21.52 17.31 -24.61
C ILE A 296 22.44 17.48 -25.84
N SER A 297 22.63 18.72 -26.30
CA SER A 297 23.54 19.11 -27.39
C SER A 297 24.98 18.60 -27.16
N LYS A 298 25.47 18.70 -25.91
CA LYS A 298 26.78 18.19 -25.51
C LYS A 298 26.84 16.66 -25.48
N LEU A 299 25.81 15.99 -24.94
CA LEU A 299 25.72 14.54 -24.86
C LEU A 299 25.64 13.87 -26.25
N LEU A 300 24.70 14.33 -27.08
CA LEU A 300 24.39 13.74 -28.39
C LEU A 300 25.28 14.30 -29.52
N LYS A 301 26.14 15.29 -29.21
CA LYS A 301 27.05 15.98 -30.15
C LYS A 301 26.35 16.75 -31.28
N VAL A 302 25.04 16.98 -31.16
CA VAL A 302 24.22 17.78 -32.10
C VAL A 302 24.18 19.23 -31.63
N LYS A 303 24.82 20.14 -32.38
CA LYS A 303 24.84 21.57 -32.05
C LYS A 303 23.47 22.23 -32.27
N ASN A 304 23.17 23.23 -31.43
CA ASN A 304 22.05 24.16 -31.59
C ASN A 304 20.66 23.49 -31.70
N ILE A 305 20.37 22.54 -30.81
CA ILE A 305 19.06 21.89 -30.72
C ILE A 305 17.97 22.94 -30.40
N ILE A 306 16.83 22.85 -31.09
CA ILE A 306 15.65 23.71 -30.86
C ILE A 306 14.39 22.92 -30.48
N ASP A 307 14.32 21.63 -30.81
CA ASP A 307 13.19 20.74 -30.50
C ASP A 307 13.69 19.30 -30.35
N ILE A 308 13.09 18.56 -29.41
CA ILE A 308 13.29 17.11 -29.24
C ILE A 308 11.99 16.40 -28.86
N LYS A 309 11.84 15.22 -29.45
CA LYS A 309 10.67 14.34 -29.36
C LYS A 309 11.11 12.89 -29.15
N SER A 310 10.29 12.05 -28.52
CA SER A 310 10.58 10.62 -28.37
C SER A 310 9.47 9.71 -28.87
N GLN A 311 9.82 8.50 -29.26
CA GLN A 311 8.93 7.34 -29.23
C GLN A 311 9.52 6.30 -28.27
N PHE A 312 8.68 5.55 -27.56
CA PHE A 312 9.16 4.55 -26.60
C PHE A 312 8.17 3.40 -26.38
N ASP A 313 8.71 2.20 -26.17
CA ASP A 313 7.96 1.00 -25.77
C ASP A 313 8.68 0.32 -24.61
N ASP A 314 8.11 0.43 -23.42
CA ASP A 314 8.64 -0.21 -22.21
C ASP A 314 8.39 -1.73 -22.15
N THR A 315 7.52 -2.28 -23.00
CA THR A 315 7.23 -3.72 -23.11
C THR A 315 8.33 -4.41 -23.91
N GLU A 316 8.70 -3.81 -25.04
CA GLU A 316 9.80 -4.29 -25.89
C GLU A 316 11.18 -3.78 -25.42
N GLY A 317 11.21 -2.74 -24.58
CA GLY A 317 12.44 -2.09 -24.11
C GLY A 317 13.13 -1.33 -25.24
N LYS A 318 12.37 -0.50 -25.99
CA LYS A 318 12.85 0.31 -27.13
C LYS A 318 12.68 1.80 -26.85
N PHE A 319 13.68 2.61 -27.20
CA PHE A 319 13.64 4.07 -27.11
C PHE A 319 14.15 4.72 -28.40
N GLU A 320 13.41 5.70 -28.90
CA GLU A 320 13.82 6.53 -30.03
C GLU A 320 13.73 8.03 -29.70
N LEU A 321 14.63 8.82 -30.29
CA LEU A 321 14.69 10.26 -30.14
C LEU A 321 14.84 10.95 -31.50
N LEU A 322 13.94 11.88 -31.80
CA LEU A 322 14.02 12.77 -32.95
C LEU A 322 14.43 14.16 -32.47
N ILE A 323 15.41 14.75 -33.13
CA ILE A 323 16.07 16.01 -32.75
C ILE A 323 16.03 16.96 -33.94
N LYS A 324 15.66 18.22 -33.73
CA LYS A 324 15.76 19.28 -34.73
C LYS A 324 16.71 20.38 -34.25
N ASN A 325 17.61 20.82 -35.14
CA ASN A 325 18.49 21.97 -34.84
C ASN A 325 17.99 23.29 -35.47
N ASN A 326 18.66 24.39 -35.13
CA ASN A 326 18.35 25.73 -35.63
C ASN A 326 18.40 25.83 -37.17
N ASN A 327 19.28 25.07 -37.83
CA ASN A 327 19.35 24.95 -39.29
C ASN A 327 18.25 24.06 -39.91
N HIS A 328 17.34 23.53 -39.07
CA HIS A 328 16.26 22.61 -39.41
C HIS A 328 16.68 21.21 -39.88
N ASN A 329 17.95 20.85 -39.72
CA ASN A 329 18.40 19.47 -39.88
C ASN A 329 17.73 18.60 -38.81
N LYS A 330 17.24 17.43 -39.23
CA LYS A 330 16.73 16.37 -38.37
C LYS A 330 17.85 15.38 -38.03
N PHE A 331 17.86 14.88 -36.79
CA PHE A 331 18.71 13.76 -36.37
C PHE A 331 17.86 12.72 -35.63
N HIS A 332 18.16 11.44 -35.80
CA HIS A 332 17.40 10.32 -35.23
C HIS A 332 18.33 9.37 -34.49
N LEU A 333 17.86 8.87 -33.35
CA LEU A 333 18.52 7.89 -32.50
C LEU A 333 17.49 6.80 -32.19
N SER A 334 17.89 5.54 -32.28
CA SER A 334 17.08 4.38 -31.86
C SER A 334 17.98 3.41 -31.09
N ILE A 335 17.54 2.97 -29.92
CA ILE A 335 18.20 1.99 -29.05
C ILE A 335 17.19 0.99 -28.49
N ASP A 336 17.65 -0.21 -28.15
CA ASP A 336 16.85 -1.23 -27.49
C ASP A 336 17.61 -1.95 -26.37
N SER A 337 16.90 -2.73 -25.56
CA SER A 337 17.44 -3.55 -24.46
C SER A 337 18.48 -4.61 -24.89
N LYS A 338 18.63 -4.87 -26.19
CA LYS A 338 19.65 -5.79 -26.75
C LYS A 338 20.94 -5.05 -27.11
N SER A 339 20.82 -3.83 -27.63
CA SER A 339 21.93 -2.95 -28.00
C SER A 339 22.47 -2.14 -26.81
N ASN A 340 21.64 -1.87 -25.80
CA ASN A 340 22.06 -1.29 -24.52
C ASN A 340 21.48 -2.07 -23.32
N PRO A 341 22.27 -2.97 -22.69
CA PRO A 341 21.80 -3.80 -21.58
C PRO A 341 21.42 -3.03 -20.30
N GLU A 342 21.74 -1.74 -20.16
CA GLU A 342 21.27 -0.91 -19.05
C GLU A 342 19.79 -0.54 -19.23
N LEU A 343 19.29 -0.49 -20.48
CA LEU A 343 17.88 -0.25 -20.80
C LEU A 343 17.05 -1.50 -20.51
N LYS A 344 15.99 -1.35 -19.70
CA LYS A 344 15.13 -2.44 -19.22
C LYS A 344 13.74 -2.39 -19.84
N LYS A 345 13.03 -3.50 -19.73
CA LYS A 345 11.61 -3.66 -20.09
C LYS A 345 10.78 -4.06 -18.87
N ASP A 346 9.47 -3.86 -18.95
CA ASP A 346 8.52 -4.14 -17.85
C ASP A 346 8.61 -5.58 -17.32
N ASP A 347 8.81 -6.56 -18.23
CA ASP A 347 9.02 -7.98 -17.90
C ASP A 347 10.19 -8.21 -16.92
N ASP A 348 11.27 -7.42 -16.99
CA ASP A 348 12.42 -7.57 -16.09
C ASP A 348 12.02 -7.28 -14.63
N PHE A 349 11.20 -6.24 -14.42
CA PHE A 349 10.71 -5.83 -13.10
C PHE A 349 9.64 -6.80 -12.56
N TYR A 350 8.71 -7.23 -13.42
CA TYR A 350 7.72 -8.25 -13.04
C TYR A 350 8.38 -9.59 -12.69
N ARG A 351 9.41 -10.01 -13.45
CA ARG A 351 10.20 -11.23 -13.19
C ARG A 351 10.95 -11.12 -11.87
N TYR A 352 11.55 -9.97 -11.60
CA TYR A 352 12.26 -9.68 -10.36
C TYR A 352 11.35 -9.79 -9.12
N ILE A 353 10.13 -9.25 -9.17
CA ILE A 353 9.13 -9.42 -8.10
C ILE A 353 8.69 -10.89 -7.99
N TYR A 354 8.33 -11.51 -9.11
CA TYR A 354 7.75 -12.84 -9.17
C TYR A 354 8.66 -13.93 -8.60
N ASP A 355 9.96 -13.90 -8.93
CA ASP A 355 10.89 -14.92 -8.46
C ASP A 355 11.14 -14.88 -6.95
N ARG A 356 10.92 -13.72 -6.31
CA ARG A 356 11.08 -13.49 -4.86
C ARG A 356 9.80 -13.70 -4.05
N SER A 357 8.64 -13.84 -4.72
CA SER A 357 7.31 -13.76 -4.11
C SER A 357 6.54 -15.08 -4.18
N PHE A 358 5.93 -15.46 -3.06
CA PHE A 358 5.05 -16.63 -2.92
C PHE A 358 3.75 -16.27 -2.19
N MET A 359 2.76 -17.16 -2.25
CA MET A 359 1.49 -17.07 -1.52
C MET A 359 1.57 -17.94 -0.26
N ILE A 360 1.10 -17.43 0.88
CA ILE A 360 0.85 -18.21 2.09
C ILE A 360 -0.67 -18.41 2.31
N SER A 361 -1.06 -19.59 2.79
CA SER A 361 -2.38 -19.88 3.36
C SER A 361 -2.22 -20.43 4.78
N ILE A 362 -2.94 -19.79 5.71
CA ILE A 362 -2.92 -20.05 7.15
C ILE A 362 -4.35 -20.38 7.55
N ASN A 363 -4.61 -21.67 7.73
CA ASN A 363 -5.93 -22.19 8.07
C ASN A 363 -6.03 -22.35 9.58
N THR A 364 -6.84 -21.52 10.22
CA THR A 364 -7.07 -21.54 11.66
C THR A 364 -8.49 -21.97 12.00
N PHE A 365 -8.71 -22.32 13.26
CA PHE A 365 -10.01 -22.22 13.90
C PHE A 365 -9.91 -21.34 15.13
N GLY A 366 -10.76 -20.32 15.15
CA GLY A 366 -10.81 -19.30 16.20
C GLY A 366 -12.24 -19.05 16.62
N TRP A 367 -12.44 -18.25 17.67
CA TRP A 367 -13.77 -17.94 18.15
C TRP A 367 -14.39 -16.82 17.33
N HIS A 368 -15.66 -16.97 16.99
CA HIS A 368 -16.44 -15.97 16.29
C HIS A 368 -17.67 -15.61 17.11
N TRP A 369 -17.91 -14.31 17.27
CA TRP A 369 -19.12 -13.77 17.87
C TRP A 369 -20.07 -13.25 16.79
N ASP A 370 -21.31 -13.73 16.76
CA ASP A 370 -22.38 -13.19 15.90
C ASP A 370 -23.19 -12.15 16.71
N PRO A 371 -23.02 -10.84 16.48
CA PRO A 371 -23.66 -9.79 17.27
C PRO A 371 -25.15 -9.57 16.94
N TYR A 372 -25.70 -10.28 15.94
CA TYR A 372 -27.09 -10.14 15.51
C TYR A 372 -27.93 -11.39 15.77
N SER A 373 -27.32 -12.45 16.31
CA SER A 373 -28.02 -13.68 16.68
C SER A 373 -28.17 -13.83 18.20
N ASN A 374 -29.23 -14.52 18.61
CA ASN A 374 -29.24 -15.16 19.91
C ASN A 374 -28.20 -16.29 19.90
N ASP A 375 -27.00 -16.04 20.43
CA ASP A 375 -26.21 -16.92 21.31
C ASP A 375 -25.75 -18.33 20.82
N SER A 376 -26.38 -18.91 19.80
CA SER A 376 -26.15 -20.27 19.28
C SER A 376 -25.37 -20.30 17.96
N LYS A 377 -25.07 -19.13 17.36
CA LYS A 377 -24.18 -18.99 16.19
C LYS A 377 -22.77 -18.48 16.54
N SER A 378 -22.55 -18.10 17.80
CA SER A 378 -21.24 -17.76 18.35
C SER A 378 -20.54 -19.05 18.80
N GLY A 379 -19.27 -19.22 18.43
CA GLY A 379 -18.54 -20.47 18.63
C GLY A 379 -17.25 -20.54 17.82
N LEU A 380 -16.56 -21.68 17.85
CA LEU A 380 -15.40 -21.95 17.01
C LEU A 380 -15.82 -22.04 15.53
N LYS A 381 -15.13 -21.31 14.66
CA LYS A 381 -15.28 -21.37 13.19
C LYS A 381 -13.91 -21.47 12.53
N SER A 382 -13.82 -22.20 11.42
CA SER A 382 -12.63 -22.18 10.56
C SER A 382 -12.49 -20.83 9.86
N ASN A 383 -11.26 -20.34 9.75
CA ASN A 383 -10.89 -19.17 8.97
C ASN A 383 -9.66 -19.53 8.09
N ASN A 384 -9.66 -19.09 6.83
CA ASN A 384 -8.53 -19.26 5.93
C ASN A 384 -7.95 -17.88 5.63
N GLY A 385 -6.93 -17.49 6.40
CA GLY A 385 -6.14 -16.30 6.13
C GLY A 385 -5.06 -16.60 5.08
N GLY A 386 -4.60 -15.57 4.39
CA GLY A 386 -3.53 -15.71 3.41
C GLY A 386 -3.15 -14.40 2.76
N GLY A 387 -2.07 -14.42 2.01
CA GLY A 387 -1.55 -13.25 1.33
C GLY A 387 -0.16 -13.49 0.75
N THR A 388 0.39 -12.45 0.13
CA THR A 388 1.72 -12.51 -0.47
C THR A 388 2.80 -12.41 0.60
N MET A 389 3.87 -13.17 0.39
CA MET A 389 5.11 -13.12 1.14
C MET A 389 6.28 -13.02 0.17
N TRP A 390 7.33 -12.29 0.52
CA TRP A 390 8.54 -12.19 -0.29
C TRP A 390 9.79 -12.18 0.57
N VAL A 391 10.87 -12.79 0.06
CA VAL A 391 12.13 -12.88 0.79
C VAL A 391 12.91 -11.59 0.65
N MET A 392 13.23 -10.97 1.79
CA MET A 392 14.07 -9.81 1.88
C MET A 392 15.56 -10.20 1.91
N ASP A 393 15.92 -11.20 2.73
CA ASP A 393 17.28 -11.70 2.91
C ASP A 393 17.26 -13.13 3.51
N ARG A 394 18.41 -13.82 3.57
CA ARG A 394 18.59 -15.08 4.33
C ARG A 394 19.40 -14.83 5.60
N ILE A 395 19.03 -15.48 6.70
CA ILE A 395 19.82 -15.53 7.93
C ILE A 395 20.86 -16.64 7.84
N ILE A 396 22.11 -16.33 8.23
CA ILE A 396 23.17 -17.33 8.36
C ILE A 396 23.01 -18.03 9.71
N ASN A 397 22.40 -19.22 9.72
CA ASN A 397 22.16 -20.00 10.93
C ASN A 397 22.71 -21.42 10.79
N PRO A 398 23.98 -21.67 11.16
CA PRO A 398 24.61 -22.99 11.04
C PRO A 398 23.86 -24.11 11.78
N GLU A 399 23.16 -23.82 12.88
CA GLU A 399 22.40 -24.81 13.65
C GLU A 399 21.14 -25.26 12.90
N ALA A 400 20.40 -24.32 12.30
CA ALA A 400 19.27 -24.63 11.44
C ALA A 400 19.73 -25.32 10.14
N GLU A 401 20.84 -24.86 9.57
CA GLU A 401 21.41 -25.40 8.34
C GLU A 401 21.90 -26.84 8.48
N ALA A 402 22.48 -27.19 9.63
CA ALA A 402 22.85 -28.57 9.99
C ALA A 402 21.63 -29.47 10.26
N LYS A 403 20.51 -28.89 10.70
CA LYS A 403 19.22 -29.58 10.90
C LYS A 403 18.40 -29.74 9.62
N GLY A 404 18.91 -29.31 8.47
CA GLY A 404 18.22 -29.43 7.18
C GLY A 404 17.24 -28.29 6.86
N TYR A 405 17.43 -27.10 7.43
CA TYR A 405 16.59 -25.92 7.19
C TYR A 405 17.38 -24.74 6.60
N TRP A 406 16.70 -23.88 5.85
CA TRP A 406 17.12 -22.50 5.61
C TRP A 406 16.26 -21.56 6.45
N GLU A 407 16.84 -20.51 7.01
CA GLU A 407 16.10 -19.49 7.78
C GLU A 407 16.05 -18.17 6.99
N LEU A 408 14.83 -17.75 6.62
CA LEU A 408 14.58 -16.63 5.72
C LEU A 408 14.00 -15.44 6.47
N LEU A 409 14.40 -14.22 6.08
CA LEU A 409 13.70 -12.98 6.45
C LEU A 409 12.65 -12.68 5.39
N VAL A 410 11.39 -12.82 5.76
CA VAL A 410 10.23 -12.78 4.85
C VAL A 410 9.32 -11.62 5.23
N ALA A 411 9.05 -10.70 4.30
CA ALA A 411 8.18 -9.56 4.55
C ALA A 411 6.73 -9.82 4.11
N THR A 412 5.78 -9.32 4.88
CA THR A 412 4.34 -9.29 4.56
C THR A 412 3.62 -8.19 5.38
N ASN A 413 2.29 -8.07 5.29
CA ASN A 413 1.51 -7.18 6.15
C ASN A 413 1.22 -7.82 7.51
N ILE A 414 0.97 -6.98 8.53
CA ILE A 414 0.56 -7.47 9.85
C ILE A 414 -0.75 -8.26 9.72
N HIS A 415 -1.73 -7.76 8.98
CA HIS A 415 -3.02 -8.43 8.86
C HIS A 415 -2.95 -9.80 8.12
N VAL A 416 -1.89 -10.07 7.35
CA VAL A 416 -1.66 -11.38 6.70
C VAL A 416 -1.13 -12.42 7.70
N PHE A 417 -0.39 -11.99 8.73
CA PHE A 417 0.20 -12.86 9.77
C PHE A 417 -0.30 -12.51 11.19
N GLY A 418 -1.47 -11.87 11.30
CA GLY A 418 -1.85 -11.19 12.54
C GLY A 418 -2.13 -12.13 13.70
N LEU A 419 -2.82 -13.25 13.43
CA LEU A 419 -3.13 -14.37 14.33
C LEU A 419 -3.86 -14.06 15.67
N ARG A 420 -3.95 -12.80 16.08
CA ARG A 420 -4.62 -12.34 17.30
C ARG A 420 -6.09 -12.79 17.35
N ASP A 421 -6.82 -12.61 16.25
CA ASP A 421 -8.23 -13.04 16.11
C ASP A 421 -8.42 -14.58 16.12
N THR A 422 -7.33 -15.34 16.23
CA THR A 422 -7.38 -16.79 16.52
C THR A 422 -7.04 -17.05 17.99
N PHE A 423 -5.94 -16.50 18.50
CA PHE A 423 -5.34 -16.92 19.78
C PHE A 423 -5.62 -15.98 20.97
N ASP A 424 -6.04 -14.73 20.77
CA ASP A 424 -6.37 -13.80 21.87
C ASP A 424 -7.78 -14.08 22.43
N LYS A 425 -7.84 -14.98 23.42
CA LYS A 425 -9.07 -15.33 24.14
C LYS A 425 -9.79 -14.10 24.72
N SER A 426 -9.06 -13.05 25.09
CA SER A 426 -9.62 -11.86 25.75
C SER A 426 -10.44 -10.95 24.84
N LEU A 427 -10.39 -11.15 23.51
CA LEU A 427 -11.28 -10.46 22.56
C LEU A 427 -12.74 -10.94 22.65
N TYR A 428 -12.96 -12.18 23.12
CA TYR A 428 -14.26 -12.86 23.06
C TYR A 428 -14.87 -13.11 24.44
N PHE A 429 -14.03 -13.18 25.48
CA PHE A 429 -14.45 -13.50 26.84
C PHE A 429 -14.00 -12.39 27.80
N ASN A 430 -14.98 -11.76 28.45
CA ASN A 430 -14.77 -10.89 29.60
C ASN A 430 -15.40 -11.54 30.84
N GLU A 431 -15.13 -10.98 32.02
CA GLU A 431 -15.52 -11.53 33.33
C GLU A 431 -17.03 -11.77 33.51
N ASN A 432 -17.89 -11.16 32.68
CA ASN A 432 -19.34 -11.27 32.74
C ASN A 432 -19.94 -12.29 31.75
N ILE A 433 -19.12 -13.00 30.95
CA ILE A 433 -19.57 -13.98 29.97
C ILE A 433 -19.63 -15.40 30.58
N SER A 434 -20.54 -16.24 30.06
CA SER A 434 -20.77 -17.60 30.59
C SER A 434 -19.52 -18.49 30.51
N LYS A 435 -19.01 -18.89 31.68
CA LYS A 435 -17.87 -19.79 31.88
C LYS A 435 -17.93 -21.08 31.04
N ARG A 436 -19.14 -21.54 30.69
CA ARG A 436 -19.32 -22.72 29.82
C ARG A 436 -18.68 -22.50 28.45
N ARG A 437 -19.00 -21.40 27.75
CA ARG A 437 -18.40 -21.11 26.43
C ARG A 437 -16.90 -20.84 26.53
N GLU A 438 -16.48 -20.26 27.65
CA GLU A 438 -15.07 -20.03 27.94
C GLU A 438 -14.26 -21.34 28.05
N SER A 439 -14.91 -22.46 28.40
CA SER A 439 -14.35 -23.83 28.37
C SER A 439 -14.57 -24.57 27.04
N GLU A 440 -15.46 -24.08 26.18
CA GLU A 440 -15.63 -24.55 24.79
C GLU A 440 -14.61 -23.88 23.83
N TRP A 441 -13.81 -22.92 24.31
CA TRP A 441 -12.75 -22.29 23.55
C TRP A 441 -11.48 -23.16 23.49
N ASN A 442 -11.16 -23.61 22.28
CA ASN A 442 -9.89 -24.23 21.93
C ASN A 442 -9.51 -23.70 20.54
N ALA A 443 -8.41 -22.96 20.42
CA ALA A 443 -7.98 -22.34 19.17
C ALA A 443 -6.71 -22.99 18.60
N GLY A 444 -6.54 -22.93 17.29
CA GLY A 444 -5.36 -23.51 16.64
C GLY A 444 -5.38 -23.45 15.12
N PHE A 445 -4.46 -24.20 14.51
CA PHE A 445 -4.38 -24.42 13.07
C PHE A 445 -5.16 -25.70 12.72
N GLY A 446 -6.11 -25.60 11.80
CA GLY A 446 -7.00 -26.73 11.45
C GLY A 446 -8.13 -26.36 10.51
N TYR A 447 -8.82 -27.39 10.00
CA TYR A 447 -10.09 -27.27 9.29
C TYR A 447 -11.23 -27.76 10.19
N VAL A 448 -12.33 -27.00 10.30
CA VAL A 448 -13.50 -27.40 11.11
C VAL A 448 -14.41 -28.33 10.30
N ASN A 449 -14.04 -29.61 10.27
CA ASN A 449 -14.86 -30.70 9.75
C ASN A 449 -15.22 -31.66 10.90
N ASN A 450 -16.45 -31.56 11.40
CA ASN A 450 -17.04 -32.31 12.52
C ASN A 450 -16.55 -31.94 13.93
N ALA A 451 -17.19 -32.55 14.94
CA ALA A 451 -17.48 -31.91 16.23
C ALA A 451 -16.32 -31.81 17.25
N ASN A 452 -15.14 -32.36 16.95
CA ASN A 452 -13.94 -32.19 17.79
C ASN A 452 -12.99 -31.21 17.11
N SER A 453 -12.72 -30.06 17.74
CA SER A 453 -11.81 -29.02 17.25
C SER A 453 -10.34 -29.41 17.46
N GLU A 454 -9.91 -30.49 16.82
CA GLU A 454 -8.55 -31.02 16.95
C GLU A 454 -7.51 -30.14 16.25
N ARG A 455 -6.40 -29.88 16.95
CA ARG A 455 -5.30 -28.97 16.59
C ARG A 455 -4.38 -29.62 15.55
N ASN A 456 -4.93 -29.89 14.37
CA ASN A 456 -4.44 -30.94 13.46
C ASN A 456 -3.52 -30.46 12.32
N LEU A 457 -3.57 -29.19 11.91
CA LEU A 457 -2.66 -28.68 10.86
C LEU A 457 -1.33 -28.24 11.46
N LYS A 458 -0.27 -28.98 11.10
CA LYS A 458 1.09 -28.73 11.63
C LYS A 458 1.91 -27.73 10.82
N TYR A 459 1.42 -27.25 9.68
CA TYR A 459 2.18 -26.44 8.74
C TYR A 459 1.38 -25.25 8.19
N PHE A 460 2.05 -24.14 7.94
CA PHE A 460 1.57 -23.12 7.02
C PHE A 460 1.79 -23.60 5.59
N MET A 461 0.79 -23.40 4.74
CA MET A 461 0.79 -23.89 3.37
C MET A 461 1.26 -22.79 2.42
N ALA A 462 2.19 -23.08 1.51
CA ALA A 462 2.70 -22.12 0.53
C ALA A 462 2.48 -22.58 -0.91
N THR A 463 2.36 -21.65 -1.84
CA THR A 463 2.33 -21.94 -3.29
C THR A 463 2.91 -20.78 -4.11
N ARG A 464 3.16 -21.03 -5.41
CA ARG A 464 3.72 -20.07 -6.36
C ARG A 464 3.09 -20.20 -7.74
N GLY A 465 3.32 -19.20 -8.60
CA GLY A 465 2.98 -19.30 -10.04
C GLY A 465 3.61 -20.55 -10.70
N GLY A 466 2.88 -21.16 -11.62
CA GLY A 466 3.24 -22.43 -12.24
C GLY A 466 4.18 -22.32 -13.43
N ASN A 467 4.16 -21.19 -14.15
CA ASN A 467 5.05 -20.95 -15.30
C ASN A 467 6.29 -20.15 -14.88
N THR A 468 7.42 -20.46 -15.49
CA THR A 468 8.67 -19.67 -15.38
C THR A 468 8.71 -18.47 -16.32
N LYS A 469 7.86 -18.45 -17.36
CA LYS A 469 7.65 -17.30 -18.25
C LYS A 469 6.42 -16.51 -17.82
N LEU A 470 6.55 -15.19 -17.79
CA LEU A 470 5.43 -14.26 -17.75
C LEU A 470 4.73 -14.28 -19.12
N LEU A 471 3.41 -14.04 -19.13
CA LEU A 471 2.60 -14.03 -20.35
C LEU A 471 2.18 -12.59 -20.62
N ASN A 472 2.85 -11.95 -21.59
CA ASN A 472 2.78 -10.51 -21.88
C ASN A 472 1.34 -9.97 -21.99
N ASP A 473 0.41 -10.76 -22.55
CA ASP A 473 -0.93 -10.30 -22.92
C ASP A 473 -1.99 -10.48 -21.82
N GLN A 474 -1.61 -10.98 -20.63
CA GLN A 474 -2.55 -11.41 -19.60
C GLN A 474 -2.44 -10.67 -18.26
N ASN A 475 -1.32 -10.02 -17.94
CA ASN A 475 -1.01 -9.45 -16.62
C ASN A 475 -1.09 -10.45 -15.44
N TYR A 476 -0.97 -11.76 -15.71
CA TYR A 476 -0.88 -12.77 -14.66
C TYR A 476 -0.11 -14.04 -15.06
N VAL A 477 0.37 -14.75 -14.04
CA VAL A 477 0.83 -16.13 -14.12
C VAL A 477 -0.12 -16.99 -13.29
N LYS A 478 -0.79 -17.96 -13.93
CA LYS A 478 -1.56 -18.97 -13.20
C LYS A 478 -0.64 -19.71 -12.21
N THR A 479 -1.10 -20.01 -11.00
CA THR A 479 -0.61 -21.21 -10.30
C THR A 479 -0.96 -22.44 -11.16
N GLN A 480 -0.24 -23.56 -11.07
CA GLN A 480 -0.53 -24.74 -11.92
C GLN A 480 -2.02 -25.15 -11.81
N ASP A 481 -2.61 -25.77 -12.84
CA ASP A 481 -4.09 -25.91 -12.93
C ASP A 481 -4.73 -26.71 -11.77
N ASN A 482 -3.93 -27.47 -10.99
CA ASN A 482 -4.34 -28.18 -9.77
C ASN A 482 -4.05 -27.42 -8.45
N GLY A 483 -3.53 -26.18 -8.49
CA GLY A 483 -3.41 -25.28 -7.34
C GLY A 483 -2.58 -25.80 -6.16
N SER A 484 -1.54 -26.61 -6.42
CA SER A 484 -0.80 -27.33 -5.38
C SER A 484 -0.22 -26.40 -4.30
N TYR A 485 -0.72 -26.57 -3.08
CA TYR A 485 -0.21 -25.98 -1.86
C TYR A 485 0.70 -26.98 -1.13
N TYR A 486 1.85 -26.52 -0.65
CA TYR A 486 2.88 -27.36 -0.02
C TYR A 486 3.08 -26.98 1.46
N PRO A 487 3.32 -27.95 2.36
CA PRO A 487 3.52 -27.70 3.79
C PRO A 487 4.93 -27.14 4.06
N ALA A 488 5.12 -25.84 3.82
CA ALA A 488 6.44 -25.22 3.72
C ALA A 488 7.09 -24.87 5.08
N PHE A 489 6.29 -24.45 6.06
CA PHE A 489 6.78 -23.94 7.34
C PHE A 489 6.03 -24.63 8.49
N SER A 490 6.72 -25.14 9.50
CA SER A 490 6.04 -25.68 10.70
C SER A 490 5.31 -24.56 11.43
N ALA A 491 4.04 -24.76 11.75
CA ALA A 491 3.17 -23.71 12.28
C ALA A 491 3.37 -23.51 13.78
N TYR A 492 3.14 -24.56 14.58
CA TYR A 492 3.24 -24.49 16.05
C TYR A 492 4.66 -24.19 16.54
N ASP A 493 5.69 -24.66 15.82
CA ASP A 493 7.10 -24.40 16.18
C ASP A 493 7.55 -22.94 15.92
N GLN A 494 6.73 -22.12 15.25
CA GLN A 494 7.17 -20.82 14.72
C GLN A 494 6.18 -19.66 14.90
N TYR A 495 4.86 -19.88 15.01
CA TYR A 495 3.88 -18.79 14.93
C TYR A 495 4.07 -17.66 15.95
N LEU A 496 4.57 -17.96 17.15
CA LEU A 496 4.88 -16.98 18.20
C LEU A 496 6.23 -16.25 17.99
N ASP A 497 7.20 -16.89 17.34
CA ASP A 497 8.59 -16.40 17.23
C ASP A 497 8.92 -15.85 15.83
N ALA A 498 8.11 -16.18 14.83
CA ALA A 498 8.26 -15.69 13.47
C ALA A 498 8.16 -14.16 13.38
N PRO A 499 7.23 -13.45 14.07
CA PRO A 499 7.15 -12.00 14.01
C PRO A 499 8.36 -11.30 14.65
N TYR A 500 9.38 -11.02 13.82
CA TYR A 500 10.67 -10.52 14.28
C TYR A 500 10.69 -9.00 14.40
N TYR A 501 10.11 -8.28 13.44
CA TYR A 501 10.11 -6.81 13.42
C TYR A 501 8.83 -6.22 12.83
N THR A 502 8.36 -5.13 13.43
CA THR A 502 7.39 -4.18 12.86
C THR A 502 7.77 -2.77 13.36
N PRO A 503 7.70 -1.70 12.54
CA PRO A 503 8.05 -0.35 12.98
C PRO A 503 7.08 0.17 14.04
N ARG A 504 7.61 0.83 15.06
CA ARG A 504 6.84 1.46 16.14
C ARG A 504 7.42 2.83 16.48
N TYR A 505 6.57 3.84 16.54
CA TYR A 505 6.93 5.22 16.90
C TYR A 505 5.72 5.96 17.48
N TYR A 506 5.94 7.10 18.14
CA TYR A 506 4.86 7.99 18.55
C TYR A 506 4.29 8.78 17.38
N ALA A 507 2.96 8.84 17.27
CA ALA A 507 2.26 9.71 16.34
C ALA A 507 1.20 10.55 17.07
N THR A 508 0.92 11.72 16.50
CA THR A 508 -0.06 12.70 17.00
C THR A 508 -0.77 13.40 15.84
N GLY A 509 -1.81 14.18 16.16
CA GLY A 509 -2.52 15.02 15.19
C GLY A 509 -3.42 14.22 14.27
N PHE A 510 -4.18 13.27 14.80
CA PHE A 510 -5.20 12.53 14.04
C PHE A 510 -6.55 12.50 14.78
N TYR A 511 -7.63 12.62 14.00
CA TYR A 511 -9.01 12.59 14.44
C TYR A 511 -9.51 11.15 14.55
N ASP A 512 -10.04 10.81 15.72
CA ASP A 512 -10.69 9.54 15.98
C ASP A 512 -12.19 9.56 15.63
N SER A 513 -12.54 8.84 14.54
CA SER A 513 -13.92 8.68 14.09
C SER A 513 -14.68 7.58 14.85
N ASP A 514 -13.98 6.65 15.51
CA ASP A 514 -14.56 5.54 16.27
C ASP A 514 -14.10 5.62 17.72
N ALA A 515 -14.83 6.43 18.50
CA ALA A 515 -14.55 6.65 19.90
C ALA A 515 -14.57 5.37 20.77
N VAL A 516 -15.05 4.23 20.28
CA VAL A 516 -14.95 2.93 20.97
C VAL A 516 -13.59 2.30 20.69
N ALA A 517 -13.19 2.19 19.42
CA ALA A 517 -11.88 1.67 19.03
C ALA A 517 -10.73 2.55 19.57
N GLY A 518 -10.89 3.88 19.51
CA GLY A 518 -9.94 4.83 20.06
C GLY A 518 -9.82 4.73 21.59
N ALA A 519 -10.93 4.65 22.33
CA ALA A 519 -10.89 4.54 23.79
C ALA A 519 -10.32 3.20 24.30
N GLN A 520 -10.21 2.18 23.45
CA GLN A 520 -9.57 0.90 23.77
C GLN A 520 -8.04 0.92 23.55
N ASN A 521 -7.56 1.66 22.53
CA ASN A 521 -6.20 1.50 21.98
C ASN A 521 -5.34 2.79 21.97
N LEU A 522 -5.88 3.95 22.38
CA LEU A 522 -5.19 5.25 22.35
C LEU A 522 -4.99 5.83 23.75
N GLU A 523 -3.78 6.32 23.99
CA GLU A 523 -3.28 6.61 25.33
C GLU A 523 -3.61 8.03 25.81
N LYS A 524 -3.60 9.00 24.88
CA LYS A 524 -3.94 10.41 25.14
C LYS A 524 -5.22 10.77 24.39
N TYR A 525 -6.21 11.30 25.13
CA TYR A 525 -7.57 11.49 24.66
C TYR A 525 -8.14 12.81 25.16
N GLU A 526 -8.31 13.79 24.27
CA GLU A 526 -9.09 15.01 24.52
C GLU A 526 -10.56 14.77 24.13
N GLN A 527 -11.53 15.13 24.97
CA GLN A 527 -12.94 14.87 24.64
C GLN A 527 -13.43 15.73 23.45
N ASN A 528 -12.93 16.96 23.34
CA ASN A 528 -13.19 17.87 22.23
C ASN A 528 -12.01 18.87 22.12
N PRO A 529 -11.32 19.01 20.97
CA PRO A 529 -11.52 18.25 19.73
C PRO A 529 -11.10 16.77 19.89
N ARG A 530 -11.51 15.89 18.96
CA ARG A 530 -11.16 14.45 19.02
C ARG A 530 -9.76 14.13 18.51
N ILE A 531 -8.78 14.98 18.80
CA ILE A 531 -7.38 14.82 18.39
C ILE A 531 -6.68 13.84 19.33
N ARG A 532 -5.92 12.90 18.76
CA ARG A 532 -5.33 11.77 19.49
C ARG A 532 -3.83 11.64 19.25
N SER A 533 -3.20 10.86 20.12
CA SER A 533 -1.84 10.35 19.95
C SER A 533 -1.67 8.98 20.61
N THR A 534 -0.63 8.27 20.20
CA THR A 534 -0.25 6.94 20.72
C THR A 534 1.25 6.70 20.49
N LYS A 535 1.93 6.03 21.42
CA LYS A 535 3.31 5.50 21.21
C LYS A 535 3.34 4.24 20.34
N ASN A 536 2.17 3.70 20.01
CA ASN A 536 1.99 2.49 19.20
C ASN A 536 1.53 2.83 17.77
N ALA A 537 2.13 3.83 17.11
CA ALA A 537 1.91 4.07 15.69
C ALA A 537 2.97 3.32 14.85
N GLY A 538 2.62 2.95 13.63
CA GLY A 538 3.49 2.11 12.78
C GLY A 538 3.03 2.02 11.33
N ALA A 539 3.55 1.01 10.64
CA ALA A 539 3.12 0.58 9.31
C ALA A 539 2.38 -0.75 9.39
N ASP A 540 1.54 -1.06 8.42
CA ASP A 540 1.01 -2.41 8.23
C ASP A 540 2.07 -3.30 7.55
N PHE A 541 3.17 -3.53 8.26
CA PHE A 541 4.36 -4.21 7.78
C PHE A 541 4.92 -5.09 8.90
N VAL A 542 5.24 -6.34 8.58
CA VAL A 542 5.99 -7.25 9.45
C VAL A 542 7.08 -7.96 8.67
N LEU A 543 8.26 -8.03 9.27
CA LEU A 543 9.35 -8.89 8.83
C LEU A 543 9.36 -10.15 9.72
N LEU A 544 9.24 -11.30 9.09
CA LEU A 544 9.17 -12.61 9.72
C LEU A 544 10.50 -13.36 9.61
N ARG A 545 10.84 -14.15 10.63
CA ARG A 545 11.87 -15.19 10.58
C ARG A 545 11.20 -16.55 10.37
N LEU A 546 11.36 -17.13 9.17
CA LEU A 546 10.71 -18.39 8.80
C LEU A 546 11.72 -19.44 8.37
N LYS A 547 11.68 -20.61 9.01
CA LYS A 547 12.49 -21.78 8.69
C LYS A 547 11.74 -22.69 7.72
N ILE A 548 12.30 -22.84 6.51
CA ILE A 548 11.85 -23.77 5.48
C ILE A 548 12.82 -24.95 5.41
N ARG A 549 12.28 -26.16 5.19
CA ARG A 549 13.10 -27.35 4.91
C ARG A 549 13.85 -27.18 3.60
N LYS A 550 15.13 -27.56 3.53
CA LYS A 550 15.97 -27.34 2.34
C LYS A 550 15.35 -27.97 1.09
N GLU A 551 14.81 -29.18 1.21
CA GLU A 551 14.13 -29.92 0.14
C GLU A 551 12.85 -29.27 -0.40
N LEU A 552 12.24 -28.31 0.32
CA LEU A 552 11.03 -27.60 -0.11
C LEU A 552 11.31 -26.25 -0.79
N LEU A 553 12.55 -25.74 -0.72
CA LEU A 553 12.88 -24.42 -1.26
C LEU A 553 12.71 -24.39 -2.79
N SER A 554 13.21 -25.41 -3.50
CA SER A 554 13.01 -25.67 -4.93
C SER A 554 11.58 -25.50 -5.42
N THR A 555 10.59 -25.78 -4.57
CA THR A 555 9.16 -25.79 -4.92
C THR A 555 8.52 -24.41 -4.80
N ILE A 556 8.99 -23.58 -3.85
CA ILE A 556 8.41 -22.25 -3.57
C ILE A 556 9.27 -21.12 -4.18
N LEU A 557 10.59 -21.25 -4.14
CA LEU A 557 11.59 -20.26 -4.59
C LEU A 557 12.73 -20.93 -5.40
N PRO A 558 12.44 -21.60 -6.54
CA PRO A 558 13.47 -22.26 -7.36
C PRO A 558 14.63 -21.34 -7.77
N LYS A 559 14.38 -20.04 -7.99
CA LYS A 559 15.44 -19.08 -8.33
C LYS A 559 16.32 -18.63 -7.16
N LEU A 560 15.96 -18.96 -5.92
CA LEU A 560 16.89 -18.89 -4.78
C LEU A 560 17.60 -20.25 -4.63
N ASP A 561 16.87 -21.36 -4.77
CA ASP A 561 17.39 -22.73 -4.67
C ASP A 561 18.56 -23.01 -5.64
N GLU A 562 18.50 -22.47 -6.87
CA GLU A 562 19.58 -22.57 -7.88
C GLU A 562 20.93 -21.96 -7.45
N ILE A 563 20.96 -21.08 -6.44
CA ILE A 563 22.13 -20.23 -6.10
C ILE A 563 22.38 -20.06 -4.59
N ILE A 564 21.55 -20.64 -3.72
CA ILE A 564 21.64 -20.47 -2.26
C ILE A 564 22.96 -21.04 -1.71
N GLY A 565 23.64 -20.26 -0.86
CA GLY A 565 24.97 -20.58 -0.35
C GLY A 565 26.12 -20.26 -1.31
N THR A 566 25.85 -19.74 -2.51
CA THR A 566 26.89 -19.24 -3.43
C THR A 566 27.07 -17.72 -3.32
N GLU A 567 28.16 -17.18 -3.87
CA GLU A 567 28.42 -15.73 -3.91
C GLU A 567 27.28 -14.95 -4.62
N GLN A 568 26.60 -15.58 -5.58
CA GLN A 568 25.52 -14.99 -6.38
C GLN A 568 24.22 -14.78 -5.56
N GLU A 569 24.06 -15.46 -4.42
CA GLU A 569 22.88 -15.34 -3.56
C GLU A 569 22.64 -13.89 -3.11
N LYS A 570 23.72 -13.13 -2.88
CA LYS A 570 23.69 -11.74 -2.44
C LYS A 570 23.02 -10.79 -3.44
N ASP A 571 23.09 -11.08 -4.74
CA ASP A 571 22.45 -10.25 -5.76
C ASP A 571 21.01 -10.65 -6.03
N TRP A 572 20.62 -11.87 -5.64
CA TRP A 572 19.22 -12.27 -5.62
C TRP A 572 18.44 -11.59 -4.49
N HIS A 573 18.95 -11.58 -3.26
CA HIS A 573 18.25 -10.91 -2.15
C HIS A 573 18.01 -9.42 -2.45
N ILE A 574 16.83 -8.90 -2.18
CA ILE A 574 16.56 -7.46 -2.35
C ILE A 574 17.18 -6.64 -1.21
N GLY A 575 17.25 -7.21 0.00
CA GLY A 575 17.57 -6.48 1.21
C GLY A 575 16.55 -5.37 1.48
N VAL A 576 16.98 -4.33 2.19
CA VAL A 576 16.13 -3.16 2.48
C VAL A 576 16.00 -2.16 1.31
N GLY A 577 16.76 -2.34 0.22
CA GLY A 577 16.85 -1.37 -0.88
C GLY A 577 17.87 -0.25 -0.63
N LYS A 578 17.87 0.75 -1.51
CA LYS A 578 18.64 2.01 -1.40
C LYS A 578 17.91 2.99 -0.48
N ASN A 579 18.66 3.75 0.29
CA ASN A 579 18.14 4.89 1.05
C ASN A 579 17.76 6.03 0.07
N GLU A 580 16.47 6.28 -0.11
CA GLU A 580 15.92 7.19 -1.12
C GLU A 580 14.45 7.50 -0.82
N LEU A 581 14.17 8.75 -0.44
CA LEU A 581 12.82 9.28 -0.29
C LEU A 581 12.07 9.21 -1.62
N PHE A 582 11.09 8.32 -1.69
CA PHE A 582 10.37 8.00 -2.91
C PHE A 582 9.49 9.17 -3.41
N ASN A 583 9.18 9.21 -4.71
CA ASN A 583 8.20 10.15 -5.24
C ASN A 583 7.43 9.54 -6.44
N PRO A 584 6.11 9.78 -6.61
CA PRO A 584 5.31 9.09 -7.63
C PRO A 584 5.70 9.40 -9.09
N ILE A 585 6.56 10.39 -9.35
CA ILE A 585 7.14 10.60 -10.69
C ILE A 585 8.25 9.59 -11.05
N LYS A 586 8.58 8.63 -10.20
CA LYS A 586 9.41 7.46 -10.53
C LYS A 586 8.48 6.26 -10.77
N THR A 587 8.70 5.47 -11.83
CA THR A 587 7.75 4.40 -12.21
C THR A 587 7.72 3.32 -11.14
N GLN A 588 6.51 2.86 -10.77
CA GLN A 588 6.31 1.82 -9.77
C GLN A 588 5.92 0.50 -10.44
N PHE A 589 6.48 -0.60 -9.93
CA PHE A 589 6.11 -1.97 -10.29
C PHE A 589 5.72 -2.71 -9.02
N TYR A 590 4.59 -3.41 -9.03
CA TYR A 590 4.12 -4.12 -7.85
C TYR A 590 3.38 -5.40 -8.23
N GLY A 591 3.54 -6.46 -7.43
CA GLY A 591 3.05 -7.79 -7.78
C GLY A 591 2.98 -8.76 -6.61
N GLY A 592 2.09 -9.74 -6.74
CA GLY A 592 1.79 -10.75 -5.72
C GLY A 592 0.55 -11.56 -6.09
N TYR A 593 -0.12 -12.15 -5.09
CA TYR A 593 -1.15 -13.18 -5.28
C TYR A 593 -2.53 -12.74 -4.76
N PRO A 594 -3.22 -11.79 -5.43
CA PRO A 594 -4.61 -11.46 -5.11
C PRO A 594 -5.58 -12.60 -5.47
N VAL A 595 -6.80 -12.52 -4.92
CA VAL A 595 -7.89 -13.40 -5.36
C VAL A 595 -8.39 -13.04 -6.75
N ASP A 596 -9.06 -14.01 -7.38
CA ASP A 596 -9.91 -13.74 -8.54
C ASP A 596 -11.18 -13.00 -8.17
N VAL A 597 -11.58 -12.07 -9.04
CA VAL A 597 -12.72 -11.18 -8.83
C VAL A 597 -13.54 -10.98 -10.11
N ASN A 598 -14.80 -10.61 -9.95
CA ASN A 598 -15.69 -10.20 -11.04
C ASN A 598 -15.52 -8.70 -11.41
N GLU A 599 -16.38 -8.21 -12.31
CA GLU A 599 -16.40 -6.81 -12.78
C GLU A 599 -16.74 -5.76 -11.68
N TYR A 600 -17.27 -6.20 -10.53
CA TYR A 600 -17.55 -5.38 -9.34
C TYR A 600 -16.46 -5.46 -8.27
N PHE A 601 -15.36 -6.18 -8.54
CA PHE A 601 -14.29 -6.55 -7.60
C PHE A 601 -14.71 -7.52 -6.47
N GLU A 602 -15.82 -8.24 -6.63
CA GLU A 602 -16.24 -9.28 -5.68
C GLU A 602 -15.47 -10.60 -5.92
N PRO A 603 -14.95 -11.27 -4.88
CA PRO A 603 -14.20 -12.52 -5.03
C PRO A 603 -14.97 -13.69 -5.66
N ILE A 604 -14.33 -14.38 -6.61
CA ILE A 604 -14.89 -15.54 -7.32
C ILE A 604 -14.41 -16.84 -6.65
N TYR A 605 -15.22 -17.37 -5.73
CA TYR A 605 -14.88 -18.56 -4.94
C TYR A 605 -15.25 -19.92 -5.59
N ASN A 606 -15.67 -19.96 -6.86
CA ASN A 606 -16.18 -21.16 -7.52
C ASN A 606 -15.29 -21.71 -8.66
N LYS A 607 -14.01 -21.32 -8.70
CA LYS A 607 -13.03 -21.78 -9.71
C LYS A 607 -11.70 -22.18 -9.07
N SER A 608 -11.13 -23.29 -9.53
CA SER A 608 -9.72 -23.59 -9.30
C SER A 608 -8.85 -22.82 -10.31
N PRO A 609 -7.70 -22.26 -9.91
CA PRO A 609 -7.24 -21.96 -8.55
C PRO A 609 -7.61 -20.53 -8.13
N TYR A 610 -7.95 -20.33 -6.84
CA TYR A 610 -8.43 -19.05 -6.28
C TYR A 610 -7.46 -17.86 -6.39
N PHE A 611 -6.16 -18.14 -6.53
CA PHE A 611 -5.08 -17.16 -6.51
C PHE A 611 -4.17 -17.36 -7.72
N ARG A 612 -3.74 -16.26 -8.33
CA ARG A 612 -2.74 -16.22 -9.41
C ARG A 612 -1.77 -15.07 -9.14
N PHE A 613 -0.52 -15.21 -9.56
CA PHE A 613 0.41 -14.08 -9.48
C PHE A 613 -0.06 -13.01 -10.46
N LYS A 614 -0.50 -11.86 -9.98
CA LYS A 614 -0.79 -10.67 -10.78
C LYS A 614 0.28 -9.62 -10.53
N TYR A 615 0.48 -8.77 -11.52
CA TYR A 615 1.43 -7.66 -11.47
C TYR A 615 0.85 -6.45 -12.19
N ASN A 616 1.27 -5.26 -11.76
CA ASN A 616 0.91 -4.01 -12.42
C ASN A 616 2.05 -2.99 -12.34
N LYS A 617 1.94 -1.99 -13.22
CA LYS A 617 2.83 -0.84 -13.32
C LYS A 617 2.02 0.44 -13.13
N SER A 618 2.64 1.47 -12.55
CA SER A 618 2.05 2.80 -12.46
C SER A 618 3.08 3.90 -12.73
N THR A 619 2.65 4.92 -13.46
CA THR A 619 3.44 6.08 -13.91
C THR A 619 3.02 7.38 -13.20
N GLY A 620 2.48 7.24 -11.99
CA GLY A 620 1.98 8.35 -11.19
C GLY A 620 1.33 7.88 -9.88
N GLY A 621 0.79 8.82 -9.11
CA GLY A 621 0.11 8.53 -7.85
C GLY A 621 0.07 9.73 -6.92
N ILE A 622 -0.21 9.49 -5.65
CA ILE A 622 -0.10 10.52 -4.61
C ILE A 622 0.26 9.87 -3.26
N ILE A 623 1.16 10.51 -2.51
CA ILE A 623 1.59 10.06 -1.19
C ILE A 623 0.77 10.79 -0.12
N ASN A 624 -0.02 10.03 0.63
CA ASN A 624 -0.54 10.43 1.93
C ASN A 624 0.57 10.25 2.98
N ALA A 625 1.11 11.35 3.50
CA ALA A 625 2.23 11.32 4.43
C ALA A 625 1.86 10.73 5.81
N GLN A 626 0.66 11.03 6.31
CA GLN A 626 0.08 10.44 7.52
C GLN A 626 -1.46 10.55 7.47
N THR A 627 -2.16 9.45 7.72
CA THR A 627 -3.63 9.43 7.75
C THR A 627 -4.19 10.16 8.98
N ARG A 628 -4.69 11.37 8.79
CA ARG A 628 -5.20 12.25 9.86
C ARG A 628 -6.61 11.92 10.34
N ARG A 629 -7.31 10.97 9.72
CA ARG A 629 -8.63 10.51 10.14
C ARG A 629 -8.65 8.99 10.24
N ILE A 630 -8.82 8.46 11.45
CA ILE A 630 -8.70 7.02 11.74
C ILE A 630 -10.05 6.38 12.11
N PHE A 631 -10.08 5.06 11.92
CA PHE A 631 -11.17 4.14 12.19
C PHE A 631 -10.60 2.83 12.77
N LYS A 632 -11.47 1.91 13.22
CA LYS A 632 -11.06 0.60 13.78
C LYS A 632 -10.08 -0.17 12.89
N ASP A 633 -10.31 -0.20 11.58
CA ASP A 633 -9.54 -1.02 10.63
C ASP A 633 -8.11 -0.48 10.37
N ASN A 634 -7.77 0.69 10.93
CA ASN A 634 -6.39 1.19 10.95
C ASN A 634 -5.55 0.56 12.08
N PHE A 635 -6.15 -0.12 13.06
CA PHE A 635 -5.40 -0.86 14.09
C PHE A 635 -5.08 -2.26 13.60
N GLN A 636 -3.80 -2.62 13.59
CA GLN A 636 -3.30 -3.91 13.13
C GLN A 636 -2.52 -4.59 14.25
N SER A 637 -2.75 -5.89 14.44
CA SER A 637 -2.20 -6.65 15.58
C SER A 637 -1.42 -7.89 15.13
N LEU A 638 -0.21 -8.04 15.65
CA LEU A 638 0.53 -9.30 15.67
C LEU A 638 0.25 -10.06 16.97
N TRP A 639 0.23 -11.38 16.91
CA TRP A 639 0.30 -12.28 18.07
C TRP A 639 1.70 -12.88 18.17
N VAL A 640 2.40 -12.64 19.28
CA VAL A 640 3.83 -12.96 19.44
C VAL A 640 4.09 -13.68 20.76
N ARG A 641 5.25 -14.33 20.91
CA ARG A 641 5.66 -14.94 22.19
C ARG A 641 5.64 -13.90 23.31
N TYR A 642 5.09 -14.29 24.46
CA TYR A 642 5.07 -13.43 25.64
C TYR A 642 6.49 -13.07 26.10
N ASN A 643 6.74 -11.78 26.27
CA ASN A 643 7.86 -11.23 27.02
C ASN A 643 7.28 -10.23 28.03
N LYS A 644 7.69 -10.30 29.30
CA LYS A 644 7.12 -9.49 30.37
C LYS A 644 7.28 -7.98 30.13
N GLU A 645 8.51 -7.55 29.85
CA GLU A 645 8.87 -6.13 29.70
C GLU A 645 8.16 -5.52 28.48
N GLU A 646 8.15 -6.25 27.36
CA GLU A 646 7.40 -5.85 26.17
C GLU A 646 5.88 -5.84 26.40
N ASN A 647 5.33 -6.76 27.20
CA ASN A 647 3.90 -6.76 27.51
C ASN A 647 3.49 -5.54 28.36
N GLU A 648 4.27 -5.23 29.40
CA GLU A 648 4.06 -4.05 30.26
C GLU A 648 4.20 -2.74 29.46
N ASP A 649 5.09 -2.70 28.46
CA ASP A 649 5.23 -1.58 27.53
C ASP A 649 4.09 -1.49 26.50
N TRP A 650 3.94 -2.48 25.62
CA TRP A 650 2.98 -2.46 24.50
C TRP A 650 1.53 -2.44 24.96
N ASN A 651 1.21 -3.15 26.05
CA ASN A 651 -0.14 -3.30 26.59
C ASN A 651 -0.33 -2.56 27.94
N GLY A 652 0.56 -1.62 28.28
CA GLY A 652 0.51 -0.85 29.53
C GLY A 652 -0.77 -0.03 29.75
N TYR A 653 -1.39 0.46 28.66
CA TYR A 653 -2.60 1.28 28.74
C TYR A 653 -3.76 0.53 29.43
N ARG A 654 -4.35 1.15 30.46
CA ARG A 654 -5.46 0.60 31.29
C ARG A 654 -5.19 -0.81 31.85
N ASP A 655 -3.94 -1.10 32.23
CA ASP A 655 -3.53 -2.41 32.74
C ASP A 655 -3.83 -3.59 31.78
N ASN A 656 -3.98 -3.36 30.48
CA ASN A 656 -4.32 -4.41 29.51
C ASN A 656 -3.29 -5.56 29.53
N TYR A 657 -2.03 -5.29 29.89
CA TYR A 657 -0.96 -6.29 30.07
C TYR A 657 -1.35 -7.44 31.00
N LYS A 658 -2.18 -7.19 32.04
CA LYS A 658 -2.62 -8.20 33.02
C LYS A 658 -3.39 -9.36 32.39
N LYS A 659 -4.07 -9.11 31.26
CA LYS A 659 -4.79 -10.14 30.48
C LYS A 659 -3.87 -11.24 29.95
N TYR A 660 -2.59 -10.92 29.76
CA TYR A 660 -1.61 -11.78 29.10
C TYR A 660 -0.52 -12.28 30.07
N GLU A 661 -0.61 -12.02 31.37
CA GLU A 661 0.33 -12.56 32.37
C GLU A 661 0.33 -14.09 32.47
N LYS A 662 -0.73 -14.74 31.97
CA LYS A 662 -0.87 -16.20 31.91
C LYS A 662 -1.21 -16.64 30.48
N PRO A 663 -0.72 -17.81 30.04
CA PRO A 663 -1.08 -18.35 28.73
C PRO A 663 -2.57 -18.73 28.67
N PHE A 664 -3.20 -18.54 27.51
CA PHE A 664 -4.57 -19.01 27.25
C PHE A 664 -4.62 -20.51 26.85
N ILE A 665 -3.49 -21.06 26.37
CA ILE A 665 -3.30 -22.46 25.99
C ILE A 665 -1.98 -22.95 26.63
N GLU A 666 -1.98 -24.13 27.26
CA GLU A 666 -0.78 -24.64 27.93
C GLU A 666 0.40 -24.80 26.95
N GLY A 667 1.60 -24.38 27.36
CA GLY A 667 2.80 -24.30 26.52
C GLY A 667 2.85 -23.10 25.55
N GLU A 668 1.73 -22.41 25.32
CA GLU A 668 1.57 -21.39 24.28
C GLU A 668 1.29 -20.01 24.89
N HIS A 669 2.33 -19.43 25.48
CA HIS A 669 2.27 -18.10 26.07
C HIS A 669 2.53 -17.02 25.01
N GLY A 670 1.46 -16.36 24.58
CA GLY A 670 1.51 -15.24 23.64
C GLY A 670 0.91 -13.94 24.19
N MET A 671 1.18 -12.86 23.49
CA MET A 671 0.66 -11.50 23.75
C MET A 671 0.46 -10.75 22.43
N PRO A 672 -0.38 -9.71 22.38
CA PRO A 672 -0.53 -8.89 21.20
C PRO A 672 0.52 -7.76 21.15
N LYS A 673 1.02 -7.46 19.95
CA LYS A 673 1.65 -6.17 19.59
C LYS A 673 0.74 -5.46 18.60
N THR A 674 0.08 -4.40 19.05
CA THR A 674 -0.91 -3.64 18.26
C THR A 674 -0.30 -2.34 17.80
N VAL A 675 -0.35 -2.03 16.50
CA VAL A 675 0.02 -0.72 15.94
C VAL A 675 -1.16 -0.05 15.27
N LEU A 676 -1.21 1.28 15.31
CA LEU A 676 -2.05 2.09 14.44
C LEU A 676 -1.29 2.39 13.14
N ALA A 677 -1.83 1.99 12.00
CA ALA A 677 -1.26 2.28 10.69
C ALA A 677 -1.29 3.79 10.40
N GLN A 678 -0.12 4.42 10.50
CA GLN A 678 0.12 5.86 10.31
C GLN A 678 1.29 6.14 9.36
N HIS A 679 2.06 5.12 8.98
CA HIS A 679 3.19 5.32 8.07
C HIS A 679 2.72 5.71 6.67
N SER A 680 3.57 6.41 5.91
CA SER A 680 3.19 7.04 4.65
C SER A 680 2.75 6.01 3.61
N GLN A 681 1.74 6.41 2.82
CA GLN A 681 0.99 5.55 1.91
C GLN A 681 1.00 6.18 0.51
N LEU A 682 1.59 5.49 -0.46
CA LEU A 682 1.43 5.79 -1.87
C LEU A 682 0.12 5.18 -2.37
N TYR A 683 -0.77 6.00 -2.92
CA TYR A 683 -1.88 5.56 -3.76
C TYR A 683 -1.42 5.63 -5.23
N THR A 684 -1.30 4.48 -5.91
CA THR A 684 -0.87 4.40 -7.32
C THR A 684 -1.91 4.98 -8.29
N TYR A 685 -1.45 5.55 -9.40
CA TYR A 685 -2.33 6.01 -10.47
C TYR A 685 -2.79 4.84 -11.37
N ALA A 686 -4.08 4.81 -11.69
CA ALA A 686 -4.66 3.98 -12.74
C ALA A 686 -5.78 4.76 -13.45
N PRO A 687 -5.85 4.76 -14.79
CA PRO A 687 -7.06 5.13 -15.53
C PRO A 687 -8.24 4.23 -15.15
N TYR A 688 -9.47 4.76 -15.22
CA TYR A 688 -10.68 4.02 -14.86
C TYR A 688 -10.85 2.72 -15.67
N ASP A 689 -10.52 2.74 -16.97
CA ASP A 689 -10.63 1.56 -17.84
C ASP A 689 -9.54 0.51 -17.58
N GLU A 690 -8.43 0.92 -16.96
CA GLU A 690 -7.34 0.03 -16.54
C GLU A 690 -7.51 -0.51 -15.11
N ARG A 691 -8.59 -0.15 -14.40
CA ARG A 691 -8.85 -0.58 -13.01
C ARG A 691 -8.73 -2.10 -12.77
N PHE A 692 -9.00 -2.92 -13.79
CA PHE A 692 -8.90 -4.38 -13.69
C PHE A 692 -7.47 -4.93 -13.83
N LYS A 693 -6.49 -4.09 -14.20
CA LYS A 693 -5.05 -4.40 -14.13
C LYS A 693 -4.49 -4.26 -12.71
N LEU A 694 -5.17 -3.52 -11.82
CA LEU A 694 -4.80 -3.36 -10.41
C LEU A 694 -4.80 -4.71 -9.67
N LEU A 695 -3.99 -4.79 -8.61
CA LEU A 695 -4.05 -5.94 -7.71
C LEU A 695 -5.29 -5.76 -6.80
N GLY A 696 -6.35 -6.53 -7.08
CA GLY A 696 -7.62 -6.46 -6.35
C GLY A 696 -7.53 -6.93 -4.87
N PRO A 697 -8.66 -7.27 -4.25
CA PRO A 697 -8.71 -7.91 -2.94
C PRO A 697 -7.73 -9.10 -2.79
N GLY A 698 -7.23 -9.33 -1.58
CA GLY A 698 -6.21 -10.35 -1.31
C GLY A 698 -4.80 -9.99 -1.82
N SER A 699 -4.60 -8.83 -2.45
CA SER A 699 -3.27 -8.33 -2.88
C SER A 699 -2.32 -7.99 -1.72
N SER A 700 -2.76 -8.11 -0.49
CA SER A 700 -1.98 -7.91 0.72
C SER A 700 -0.63 -8.64 0.68
N GLY A 701 0.40 -7.96 1.16
CA GLY A 701 1.78 -8.40 1.20
C GLY A 701 2.52 -8.26 -0.13
N SER A 702 1.85 -7.82 -1.21
CA SER A 702 2.48 -7.71 -2.53
C SER A 702 3.65 -6.72 -2.50
N MET A 703 4.78 -7.17 -3.02
CA MET A 703 6.04 -6.43 -3.09
C MET A 703 5.90 -5.26 -4.07
N ALA A 704 6.43 -4.08 -3.70
CA ALA A 704 6.50 -2.92 -4.58
C ALA A 704 7.94 -2.41 -4.72
N ILE A 705 8.36 -2.20 -5.97
CA ILE A 705 9.65 -1.63 -6.36
C ILE A 705 9.47 -0.44 -7.30
N ASP A 706 10.54 0.32 -7.52
CA ASP A 706 10.61 1.28 -8.61
C ASP A 706 11.33 0.74 -9.86
N SER A 707 11.32 1.53 -10.94
CA SER A 707 12.08 1.34 -12.17
C SER A 707 13.61 1.40 -12.02
N SER A 708 14.15 1.50 -10.80
CA SER A 708 15.56 1.28 -10.47
C SER A 708 15.80 -0.03 -9.69
N PHE A 709 14.80 -0.92 -9.62
CA PHE A 709 14.72 -2.12 -8.77
C PHE A 709 14.85 -1.84 -7.25
N ASN A 710 14.66 -0.59 -6.80
CA ASN A 710 14.70 -0.27 -5.37
C ASN A 710 13.41 -0.75 -4.69
N LEU A 711 13.51 -1.26 -3.46
CA LEU A 711 12.35 -1.52 -2.61
C LEU A 711 11.72 -0.19 -2.17
N ILE A 712 10.48 0.06 -2.62
CA ILE A 712 9.75 1.28 -2.25
C ILE A 712 8.72 1.04 -1.14
N GLY A 713 8.19 -0.18 -1.01
CA GLY A 713 7.20 -0.49 0.01
C GLY A 713 6.47 -1.82 -0.17
N ILE A 714 5.34 -1.95 0.51
CA ILE A 714 4.46 -3.11 0.46
C ILE A 714 3.00 -2.69 0.21
N ASN A 715 2.33 -3.31 -0.76
CA ASN A 715 0.90 -3.11 -0.98
C ASN A 715 0.10 -3.80 0.13
N TYR A 716 -0.72 -3.03 0.85
CA TYR A 716 -1.51 -3.50 1.98
C TYR A 716 -3.02 -3.37 1.78
N LEU A 717 -3.47 -2.55 0.83
CA LEU A 717 -4.90 -2.34 0.58
C LEU A 717 -5.17 -2.05 -0.90
N PHE A 718 -6.21 -2.69 -1.44
CA PHE A 718 -6.87 -2.25 -2.67
C PHE A 718 -7.97 -1.25 -2.28
N THR A 719 -7.90 -0.02 -2.78
CA THR A 719 -8.79 1.08 -2.36
C THR A 719 -9.67 1.56 -3.50
N ARG A 720 -10.94 1.83 -3.18
CA ARG A 720 -11.96 2.41 -4.07
C ARG A 720 -12.54 3.64 -3.39
N ASP A 721 -12.39 4.80 -4.02
CA ASP A 721 -13.13 6.02 -3.69
C ASP A 721 -14.32 6.14 -4.65
N ASP A 722 -15.54 5.93 -4.13
CA ASP A 722 -16.78 5.98 -4.93
C ASP A 722 -17.13 7.40 -5.43
N HIS A 723 -16.74 8.42 -4.68
CA HIS A 723 -17.05 9.83 -4.94
C HIS A 723 -16.27 10.34 -6.17
N TYR A 724 -15.03 9.88 -6.35
CA TYR A 724 -14.20 10.11 -7.55
C TYR A 724 -14.14 8.92 -8.52
N LYS A 725 -14.89 7.83 -8.26
CA LYS A 725 -14.79 6.54 -8.98
C LYS A 725 -13.34 6.05 -9.16
N THR A 726 -12.47 6.39 -8.21
CA THR A 726 -11.03 6.19 -8.31
C THR A 726 -10.66 4.85 -7.67
N TYR A 727 -9.91 4.05 -8.40
CA TYR A 727 -9.39 2.74 -7.96
C TYR A 727 -7.88 2.83 -7.88
N THR A 728 -7.29 2.29 -6.81
CA THR A 728 -5.85 2.43 -6.54
C THR A 728 -5.32 1.30 -5.67
N ASN A 729 -4.02 1.03 -5.75
CA ASN A 729 -3.32 0.19 -4.80
C ASN A 729 -2.58 1.09 -3.79
N ALA A 730 -2.78 0.82 -2.51
CA ALA A 730 -2.16 1.53 -1.41
C ALA A 730 -0.90 0.78 -0.96
N ILE A 731 0.25 1.42 -1.14
CA ILE A 731 1.59 0.90 -0.81
C ILE A 731 2.09 1.65 0.42
N SER A 732 2.29 0.96 1.53
CA SER A 732 2.99 1.53 2.69
C SER A 732 4.48 1.56 2.39
N LEU A 733 5.08 2.76 2.47
CA LEU A 733 6.43 3.01 2.01
C LEU A 733 7.51 2.49 2.97
N MET A 734 8.71 2.24 2.46
CA MET A 734 9.90 1.93 3.27
C MET A 734 10.53 3.18 3.93
N GLU A 735 10.14 4.37 3.49
CA GLU A 735 10.63 5.65 3.99
C GLU A 735 9.48 6.67 3.95
N GLY A 736 9.29 7.36 5.06
CA GLY A 736 8.13 8.20 5.32
C GLY A 736 8.29 9.66 4.93
N HIS A 737 7.16 10.32 4.69
CA HIS A 737 7.05 11.75 4.36
C HIS A 737 6.51 12.58 5.53
N SER A 738 6.54 12.05 6.77
CA SER A 738 6.02 12.71 7.97
C SER A 738 7.10 13.15 8.95
N THR A 739 6.69 13.93 9.95
CA THR A 739 7.46 14.12 11.18
C THR A 739 7.32 12.86 12.02
N TYR A 740 8.45 12.26 12.39
CA TYR A 740 8.53 11.08 13.25
C TYR A 740 9.20 11.44 14.59
N TYR A 741 9.02 10.58 15.59
CA TYR A 741 9.42 10.83 16.97
C TYR A 741 10.05 9.55 17.56
N ASP A 742 10.50 9.61 18.83
CA ASP A 742 11.05 8.49 19.59
C ASP A 742 12.26 7.79 18.94
N ASN A 743 13.11 8.57 18.27
CA ASN A 743 14.31 8.14 17.52
C ASN A 743 14.04 7.34 16.24
N PHE A 744 12.78 7.26 15.77
CA PHE A 744 12.48 6.79 14.42
C PHE A 744 12.66 7.94 13.43
N ASP A 745 13.50 7.74 12.41
CA ASP A 745 13.80 8.71 11.34
C ASP A 745 12.75 8.71 10.21
N GLY A 746 11.77 7.79 10.28
CA GLY A 746 10.84 7.53 9.20
C GLY A 746 11.28 6.40 8.25
N ASN A 747 12.45 5.79 8.44
CA ASN A 747 13.08 4.92 7.47
C ASN A 747 13.17 3.47 7.98
N LEU A 748 12.24 2.63 7.53
CA LEU A 748 12.18 1.22 7.90
C LEU A 748 13.48 0.49 7.52
N ARG A 749 14.21 0.99 6.51
CA ARG A 749 15.50 0.42 6.07
C ARG A 749 16.59 0.56 7.12
N THR A 750 16.67 1.74 7.75
CA THR A 750 17.60 2.05 8.84
C THR A 750 17.29 1.18 10.06
N ASP A 751 16.02 1.15 10.47
CA ASP A 751 15.56 0.46 11.67
C ASP A 751 15.70 -1.08 11.58
N ILE A 752 15.31 -1.68 10.45
CA ILE A 752 15.53 -3.12 10.18
C ILE A 752 17.02 -3.49 10.31
N LYS A 753 17.92 -2.68 9.72
CA LYS A 753 19.36 -2.94 9.79
C LYS A 753 19.90 -2.77 11.22
N ASN A 754 19.50 -1.70 11.92
CA ASN A 754 19.90 -1.44 13.30
C ASN A 754 19.45 -2.57 14.24
N LYS A 755 18.24 -3.11 14.04
CA LYS A 755 17.75 -4.27 14.79
C LYS A 755 18.53 -5.56 14.49
N LEU A 756 18.84 -5.85 13.23
CA LEU A 756 19.69 -7.01 12.86
C LEU A 756 21.07 -6.92 13.51
N ILE A 757 21.65 -5.72 13.61
CA ILE A 757 22.92 -5.47 14.32
C ILE A 757 22.75 -5.68 15.82
N LYS A 758 21.76 -5.03 16.45
CA LYS A 758 21.47 -5.11 17.90
C LYS A 758 21.24 -6.55 18.37
N ASP A 759 20.48 -7.31 17.60
CA ASP A 759 20.11 -8.70 17.91
C ASP A 759 21.20 -9.71 17.46
N ASN A 760 22.34 -9.22 16.93
CA ASN A 760 23.48 -10.01 16.41
C ASN A 760 23.10 -11.02 15.30
N VAL A 761 22.05 -10.72 14.52
CA VAL A 761 21.54 -11.57 13.44
C VAL A 761 22.34 -11.30 12.16
N THR A 762 23.23 -12.24 11.80
CA THR A 762 23.94 -12.23 10.51
C THR A 762 22.99 -12.59 9.36
N THR A 763 23.04 -11.83 8.26
CA THR A 763 22.30 -12.11 7.02
C THR A 763 23.22 -12.11 5.80
N VAL A 764 22.74 -12.41 4.59
CA VAL A 764 23.58 -12.42 3.37
C VAL A 764 23.83 -11.01 2.83
N LYS A 765 22.85 -10.10 2.91
CA LYS A 765 22.91 -8.78 2.26
C LYS A 765 22.83 -7.58 3.19
N ILE A 766 21.89 -7.56 4.14
CA ILE A 766 21.60 -6.41 5.01
C ILE A 766 22.64 -6.25 6.13
N ASN A 767 22.96 -7.36 6.80
CA ASN A 767 23.91 -7.43 7.92
C ASN A 767 24.87 -8.63 7.75
N PRO A 768 25.73 -8.62 6.71
CA PRO A 768 26.76 -9.63 6.53
C PRO A 768 27.77 -9.59 7.67
N LYS A 769 28.46 -10.73 7.90
CA LYS A 769 29.70 -10.70 8.68
C LYS A 769 30.72 -9.82 7.97
N ASN A 770 31.44 -9.03 8.75
CA ASN A 770 32.69 -8.45 8.30
C ASN A 770 33.69 -9.60 8.11
N ASN A 771 34.09 -9.85 6.87
CA ASN A 771 35.20 -10.74 6.52
C ASN A 771 36.52 -9.95 6.56
#